data_AF-L7UL90-F1
#
_entry.id   AF-L7UL90-F1
#
_cell.length_a   1.000
_cell.length_b   1.000
_cell.length_c   1.000
_cell.angle_alpha   90.00
_cell.angle_beta   90.00
_cell.angle_gamma   90.00
#
_symmetry.space_group_name_H-M   'P 1'
#
loop_
_entity.id
_entity.type
_entity.pdbx_description
1 polymer ?
#
loop_
_entity_poly.entity_id
_entity_poly.type
_entity_poly.pdbx_seq_one_letter_code
_entity_poly.pdbx_strand_id
1 'polypeptide(L)'
;MKRWAALLLLAVAWSAHAADAPAPLKLWHAYRGGEETALLQATARFTETTGVKVDLLGLPYDAYAHKLTNAIPHGAGPDVFIFNHERLRNFHAQNLVAATAKDFVRADYFANTVEALEVEGQVYGYPLSLKSLALYVNTDLVPRPPASTRELLALLPSLSNAAEGRFGLVYESGDFYFHAPFLFGFDGPLFDATGRARFDTPGMARSLAFVKRLQDERWMPQEVSGALVKTLFNDGRAAMLISGPWFAGEIAPTVRYRVVALPTVSETGTPMKPFLGVEAAFVSARSEQAAQAHALARFLSVGEASRVRTTVGRQIPADVAAYETQEVKDDTLISSFREAARDATPMPNTLEMARVWEPMKLALRAVLQGGVKPEDAGALADRRYRALHRERPNDANPVPWLGFVGAMALGGTAYVLRRPAGGQSLRQRYPDLARAATYVAPAAAGVLVLVFIPFAVGLSLSLFHHDAGQYTFVGLANFVDILASRGYSISEPLSFYFTLAVTLLWAVVNVVLHVCIGLGLALLLRDPLLKLRGMYRVLLIIPWAVPNYITALMWKGMFHRQFGAINGLLTLLGLEPVSWFTRFSTAFAANVATNTWLGFPFMMVVALGALQSIPQELYEAAEVDGASRWTQFRRITLPLLKPAMLPAVVLGSVWTFNMFNIIYLVSGGEPGGGTDILVSEAFRWAFQRNEQYGFAAAYSVLIFLVLLGWSAFTKRLLRTEESA
;
A
#
# COMPACT_ATOMS: atom_id res chain seq x y z
N MET A 1 27.44 -5.19 -50.16
CA MET A 1 26.07 -4.88 -50.65
C MET A 1 25.02 -5.92 -50.25
N LYS A 2 25.24 -7.24 -50.41
CA LYS A 2 24.24 -8.28 -50.09
C LYS A 2 23.78 -8.35 -48.61
N ARG A 3 24.64 -8.02 -47.64
CA ARG A 3 24.27 -7.98 -46.20
C ARG A 3 23.40 -6.78 -45.81
N TRP A 4 23.59 -5.63 -46.48
CA TRP A 4 22.78 -4.43 -46.25
C TRP A 4 21.41 -4.55 -46.91
N ALA A 5 21.32 -5.19 -48.08
CA ALA A 5 20.05 -5.52 -48.72
C ALA A 5 19.21 -6.52 -47.89
N ALA A 6 19.84 -7.50 -47.25
CA ALA A 6 19.15 -8.43 -46.35
C ALA A 6 18.64 -7.74 -45.06
N LEU A 7 19.40 -6.80 -44.50
CA LEU A 7 18.97 -6.00 -43.34
C LEU A 7 17.86 -5.00 -43.69
N LEU A 8 17.90 -4.40 -44.89
CA LEU A 8 16.81 -3.57 -45.41
C LEU A 8 15.56 -4.40 -45.73
N LEU A 9 15.69 -5.61 -46.27
CA LEU A 9 14.57 -6.53 -46.49
C LEU A 9 14.00 -7.08 -45.18
N LEU A 10 14.82 -7.30 -44.16
CA LEU A 10 14.36 -7.65 -42.80
C LEU A 10 13.71 -6.46 -42.10
N ALA A 11 14.23 -5.23 -42.26
CA ALA A 11 13.60 -4.03 -41.73
C ALA A 11 12.27 -3.75 -42.43
N VAL A 12 12.21 -3.90 -43.76
CA VAL A 12 10.98 -3.78 -44.56
C VAL A 12 10.00 -4.89 -44.22
N ALA A 13 10.44 -6.15 -44.04
CA ALA A 13 9.60 -7.26 -43.62
C ALA A 13 9.11 -7.14 -42.16
N TRP A 14 9.88 -6.51 -41.28
CA TRP A 14 9.46 -6.18 -39.91
C TRP A 14 8.43 -5.05 -39.92
N SER A 15 8.59 -4.04 -40.78
CA SER A 15 7.60 -2.97 -40.96
C SER A 15 6.37 -3.37 -41.79
N ALA A 16 6.44 -4.45 -42.59
CA ALA A 16 5.36 -4.90 -43.47
C ALA A 16 4.45 -5.98 -42.84
N HIS A 17 4.62 -6.32 -41.57
CA HIS A 17 3.78 -7.29 -40.86
C HIS A 17 2.82 -6.67 -39.82
N ALA A 18 2.54 -5.36 -39.93
CA ALA A 18 1.66 -4.64 -39.02
C ALA A 18 0.55 -3.87 -39.77
N ALA A 19 -0.24 -4.59 -40.56
CA ALA A 19 -1.59 -4.23 -41.02
C ALA A 19 -2.29 -5.57 -41.28
N ASP A 20 -3.45 -5.95 -40.75
CA ASP A 20 -4.64 -5.21 -40.34
C ASP A 20 -5.34 -5.93 -39.18
N ALA A 21 -5.10 -5.50 -37.95
CA ALA A 21 -6.09 -5.60 -36.88
C ALA A 21 -5.90 -4.41 -35.94
N PRO A 22 -6.93 -3.60 -35.66
CA PRO A 22 -6.83 -2.54 -34.68
C PRO A 22 -6.37 -3.12 -33.34
N ALA A 23 -5.43 -2.43 -32.68
CA ALA A 23 -4.94 -2.84 -31.38
C ALA A 23 -6.13 -2.99 -30.40
N PRO A 24 -6.16 -4.04 -29.56
CA PRO A 24 -7.25 -4.23 -28.61
C PRO A 24 -7.38 -3.01 -27.70
N LEU A 25 -8.63 -2.64 -27.36
CA LEU A 25 -8.90 -1.63 -26.35
C LEU A 25 -8.41 -2.12 -24.99
N LYS A 26 -7.64 -1.30 -24.29
CA LYS A 26 -7.16 -1.65 -22.94
C LYS A 26 -8.22 -1.22 -21.92
N LEU A 27 -8.74 -2.17 -21.15
CA LEU A 27 -9.62 -1.87 -20.02
C LEU A 27 -8.99 -2.31 -18.70
N TRP A 28 -8.83 -1.37 -17.77
CA TRP A 28 -8.34 -1.68 -16.41
C TRP A 28 -9.50 -1.68 -15.41
N HIS A 29 -9.44 -2.54 -14.40
CA HIS A 29 -10.44 -2.59 -13.33
C HIS A 29 -9.86 -3.13 -12.01
N ALA A 30 -10.62 -3.00 -10.91
CA ALA A 30 -10.30 -3.59 -9.61
C ALA A 30 -11.27 -4.68 -9.14
N TYR A 31 -12.18 -5.12 -10.02
CA TYR A 31 -13.12 -6.22 -9.72
C TYR A 31 -12.43 -7.54 -9.37
N ARG A 32 -13.15 -8.35 -8.61
CA ARG A 32 -12.82 -9.74 -8.25
C ARG A 32 -14.08 -10.59 -8.28
N GLY A 33 -13.91 -11.91 -8.37
CA GLY A 33 -15.01 -12.88 -8.21
C GLY A 33 -16.13 -12.68 -9.24
N GLY A 34 -17.37 -12.52 -8.77
CA GLY A 34 -18.54 -12.37 -9.63
C GLY A 34 -18.49 -11.13 -10.54
N GLU A 35 -18.00 -9.99 -10.03
CA GLU A 35 -17.89 -8.76 -10.82
C GLU A 35 -16.87 -8.90 -11.98
N GLU A 36 -15.74 -9.57 -11.72
CA GLU A 36 -14.72 -9.85 -12.74
C GLU A 36 -15.24 -10.82 -13.80
N THR A 37 -15.97 -11.85 -13.37
CA THR A 37 -16.63 -12.80 -14.27
C THR A 37 -17.65 -12.10 -15.18
N ALA A 38 -18.47 -11.21 -14.60
CA ALA A 38 -19.45 -10.45 -15.36
C ALA A 38 -18.81 -9.48 -16.36
N LEU A 39 -17.70 -8.83 -15.97
CA LEU A 39 -16.96 -7.94 -16.85
C LEU A 39 -16.35 -8.70 -18.03
N LEU A 40 -15.74 -9.87 -17.79
CA LEU A 40 -15.21 -10.74 -18.84
C LEU A 40 -16.29 -11.12 -19.87
N GLN A 41 -17.47 -11.51 -19.39
CA GLN A 41 -18.61 -11.84 -20.26
C GLN A 41 -19.11 -10.63 -21.04
N ALA A 42 -19.24 -9.47 -20.38
CA ALA A 42 -19.66 -8.23 -21.03
C ALA A 42 -18.69 -7.79 -22.13
N THR A 43 -17.38 -7.85 -21.88
CA THR A 43 -16.38 -7.49 -22.90
C THR A 43 -16.30 -8.50 -24.04
N ALA A 44 -16.56 -9.79 -23.77
CA ALA A 44 -16.67 -10.80 -24.82
C ALA A 44 -17.87 -10.51 -25.73
N ARG A 45 -19.04 -10.16 -25.15
CA ARG A 45 -20.23 -9.74 -25.92
C ARG A 45 -19.99 -8.50 -26.76
N PHE A 46 -19.27 -7.51 -26.21
CA PHE A 46 -18.86 -6.33 -26.97
C PHE A 46 -18.00 -6.72 -28.19
N THR A 47 -17.03 -7.63 -27.98
CA THR A 47 -16.14 -8.13 -29.03
C THR A 47 -16.92 -8.89 -30.10
N GLU A 48 -17.87 -9.76 -29.70
CA GLU A 48 -18.75 -10.50 -30.62
C GLU A 48 -19.62 -9.56 -31.46
N THR A 49 -20.12 -8.48 -30.86
CA THR A 49 -21.07 -7.55 -31.51
C THR A 49 -20.36 -6.56 -32.43
N THR A 50 -19.16 -6.11 -32.06
CA THR A 50 -18.47 -5.00 -32.74
C THR A 50 -17.22 -5.44 -33.52
N GLY A 51 -16.70 -6.63 -33.26
CA GLY A 51 -15.40 -7.09 -33.75
C GLY A 51 -14.19 -6.45 -33.05
N VAL A 52 -14.40 -5.50 -32.13
CA VAL A 52 -13.31 -4.80 -31.40
C VAL A 52 -12.91 -5.61 -30.17
N LYS A 53 -11.66 -6.07 -30.13
CA LYS A 53 -11.12 -6.82 -29.00
C LYS A 53 -10.86 -5.91 -27.79
N VAL A 54 -11.02 -6.46 -26.59
CA VAL A 54 -10.76 -5.78 -25.32
C VAL A 54 -9.76 -6.58 -24.50
N ASP A 55 -8.64 -5.97 -24.14
CA ASP A 55 -7.64 -6.53 -23.24
C ASP A 55 -7.89 -6.04 -21.80
N LEU A 56 -8.24 -6.98 -20.92
CA LEU A 56 -8.53 -6.69 -19.52
C LEU A 56 -7.28 -6.78 -18.64
N LEU A 57 -7.18 -5.85 -17.69
CA LEU A 57 -6.16 -5.89 -16.64
C LEU A 57 -6.78 -5.64 -15.27
N GLY A 58 -6.90 -6.71 -14.48
CA GLY A 58 -7.30 -6.66 -13.08
C GLY A 58 -6.15 -6.18 -12.18
N LEU A 59 -6.44 -5.23 -11.29
CA LEU A 59 -5.46 -4.61 -10.39
C LEU A 59 -6.00 -4.58 -8.95
N PRO A 60 -5.13 -4.72 -7.93
CA PRO A 60 -5.55 -4.48 -6.54
C PRO A 60 -6.01 -3.03 -6.35
N TYR A 61 -7.19 -2.84 -5.76
CA TYR A 61 -7.83 -1.53 -5.57
C TYR A 61 -6.89 -0.48 -4.94
N ASP A 62 -6.16 -0.85 -3.89
CA ASP A 62 -5.23 0.05 -3.17
C ASP A 62 -4.12 0.65 -4.04
N ALA A 63 -3.64 -0.10 -5.03
CA ALA A 63 -2.57 0.34 -5.94
C ALA A 63 -3.11 0.94 -7.24
N TYR A 64 -4.42 0.84 -7.46
CA TYR A 64 -5.01 1.04 -8.77
C TYR A 64 -5.03 2.52 -9.18
N ALA A 65 -5.49 3.41 -8.30
CA ALA A 65 -5.54 4.84 -8.58
C ALA A 65 -4.16 5.41 -8.97
N HIS A 66 -3.12 5.05 -8.23
CA HIS A 66 -1.75 5.48 -8.51
C HIS A 66 -1.22 4.96 -9.85
N LYS A 67 -1.59 3.74 -10.23
CA LYS A 67 -1.20 3.21 -11.54
C LYS A 67 -1.87 4.00 -12.66
N LEU A 68 -3.12 4.42 -12.49
CA LEU A 68 -3.84 5.26 -13.46
C LEU A 68 -3.17 6.64 -13.60
N THR A 69 -2.94 7.33 -12.48
CA THR A 69 -2.36 8.68 -12.47
C THR A 69 -0.94 8.71 -13.04
N ASN A 70 -0.17 7.64 -12.92
CA ASN A 70 1.15 7.54 -13.55
C ASN A 70 1.11 7.10 -15.02
N ALA A 71 0.26 6.15 -15.38
CA ALA A 71 0.33 5.54 -16.71
C ALA A 71 -0.34 6.39 -17.80
N ILE A 72 -1.50 7.01 -17.48
CA ILE A 72 -2.31 7.76 -18.45
C ILE A 72 -1.53 8.97 -19.02
N PRO A 73 -0.87 9.84 -18.23
CA PRO A 73 -0.15 11.00 -18.77
C PRO A 73 0.96 10.65 -19.76
N HIS A 74 1.51 9.44 -19.66
CA HIS A 74 2.61 8.95 -20.48
C HIS A 74 2.16 8.08 -21.67
N GLY A 75 0.85 7.98 -21.95
CA GLY A 75 0.32 7.16 -23.04
C GLY A 75 0.44 5.64 -22.82
N ALA A 76 0.83 5.22 -21.62
CA ALA A 76 0.93 3.80 -21.22
C ALA A 76 -0.31 3.30 -20.46
N GLY A 77 -1.32 4.17 -20.30
CA GLY A 77 -2.56 3.90 -19.58
C GLY A 77 -3.57 3.08 -20.39
N PRO A 78 -4.73 2.78 -19.78
CA PRO A 78 -5.84 2.14 -20.47
C PRO A 78 -6.58 3.10 -21.40
N ASP A 79 -7.41 2.56 -22.29
CA ASP A 79 -8.40 3.33 -23.06
C ASP A 79 -9.65 3.60 -22.22
N VAL A 80 -10.09 2.58 -21.46
CA VAL A 80 -11.23 2.64 -20.53
C VAL A 80 -10.78 2.15 -19.16
N PHE A 81 -11.23 2.79 -18.09
CA PHE A 81 -10.97 2.30 -16.75
C PHE A 81 -12.20 2.44 -15.86
N ILE A 82 -12.38 1.49 -14.96
CA ILE A 82 -13.53 1.48 -14.05
C ILE A 82 -13.09 1.98 -12.69
N PHE A 83 -13.70 3.06 -12.19
CA PHE A 83 -13.40 3.59 -10.87
C PHE A 83 -14.67 4.15 -10.23
N ASN A 84 -14.62 4.44 -8.93
CA ASN A 84 -15.70 5.15 -8.27
C ASN A 84 -15.56 6.68 -8.46
N HIS A 85 -16.68 7.40 -8.46
CA HIS A 85 -16.75 8.82 -8.77
C HIS A 85 -16.00 9.77 -7.81
N GLU A 86 -15.64 9.33 -6.60
CA GLU A 86 -15.02 10.20 -5.58
C GLU A 86 -13.68 10.79 -6.02
N ARG A 87 -13.00 10.13 -6.96
CA ARG A 87 -11.75 10.63 -7.54
C ARG A 87 -11.95 11.45 -8.82
N LEU A 88 -13.17 11.62 -9.31
CA LEU A 88 -13.42 12.26 -10.59
C LEU A 88 -12.78 13.65 -10.69
N ARG A 89 -12.97 14.54 -9.72
CA ARG A 89 -12.40 15.90 -9.80
C ARG A 89 -10.87 15.89 -9.74
N ASN A 90 -10.26 14.92 -9.05
CA ASN A 90 -8.81 14.72 -9.06
C ASN A 90 -8.34 14.26 -10.46
N PHE A 91 -9.02 13.27 -11.05
CA PHE A 91 -8.72 12.81 -12.41
C PHE A 91 -8.92 13.90 -13.46
N HIS A 92 -9.96 14.72 -13.32
CA HIS A 92 -10.22 15.87 -14.17
C HIS A 92 -9.11 16.93 -14.04
N ALA A 93 -8.74 17.30 -12.80
CA ALA A 93 -7.68 18.27 -12.55
C ALA A 93 -6.31 17.84 -13.12
N GLN A 94 -6.04 16.52 -13.14
CA GLN A 94 -4.83 15.94 -13.72
C GLN A 94 -4.95 15.62 -15.23
N ASN A 95 -6.07 15.99 -15.87
CA ASN A 95 -6.35 15.72 -17.29
C ASN A 95 -6.23 14.22 -17.66
N LEU A 96 -6.78 13.34 -16.82
CA LEU A 96 -6.75 11.89 -17.00
C LEU A 96 -8.00 11.34 -17.68
N VAL A 97 -9.14 12.03 -17.57
CA VAL A 97 -10.44 11.59 -18.07
C VAL A 97 -10.96 12.49 -19.19
N ALA A 98 -11.56 11.88 -20.20
CA ALA A 98 -12.29 12.57 -21.25
C ALA A 98 -13.76 12.76 -20.86
N ALA A 99 -14.37 13.87 -21.30
CA ALA A 99 -15.81 14.08 -21.20
C ALA A 99 -16.55 13.02 -22.02
N THR A 100 -17.77 12.65 -21.61
CA THR A 100 -18.59 11.69 -22.35
C THR A 100 -18.87 12.16 -23.77
N ALA A 101 -19.06 11.20 -24.69
CA ALA A 101 -19.45 11.51 -26.06
C ALA A 101 -20.79 12.27 -26.14
N LYS A 102 -21.02 13.00 -27.24
CA LYS A 102 -22.19 13.86 -27.44
C LYS A 102 -23.53 13.11 -27.42
N ASP A 103 -23.50 11.81 -27.70
CA ASP A 103 -24.64 10.90 -27.68
C ASP A 103 -24.91 10.31 -26.28
N PHE A 104 -24.27 10.82 -25.23
CA PHE A 104 -24.62 10.46 -23.85
C PHE A 104 -26.06 10.87 -23.53
N VAL A 105 -26.88 9.90 -23.13
CA VAL A 105 -28.30 10.11 -22.84
C VAL A 105 -28.48 10.05 -21.33
N ARG A 106 -28.69 11.22 -20.69
CA ARG A 106 -28.86 11.33 -19.23
C ARG A 106 -30.02 10.49 -18.69
N ALA A 107 -31.10 10.36 -19.48
CA ALA A 107 -32.32 9.65 -19.10
C ALA A 107 -32.15 8.12 -18.99
N ASP A 108 -31.07 7.56 -19.52
CA ASP A 108 -30.77 6.13 -19.37
C ASP A 108 -30.36 5.77 -17.93
N TYR A 109 -30.01 6.77 -17.11
CA TYR A 109 -29.48 6.60 -15.76
C TYR A 109 -30.29 7.37 -14.72
N PHE A 110 -30.16 6.97 -13.44
CA PHE A 110 -30.68 7.78 -12.35
C PHE A 110 -29.98 9.15 -12.26
N ALA A 111 -30.74 10.22 -12.04
CA ALA A 111 -30.21 11.58 -12.02
C ALA A 111 -29.02 11.76 -11.06
N ASN A 112 -29.11 11.20 -9.84
CA ASN A 112 -28.05 11.28 -8.84
C ASN A 112 -26.75 10.58 -9.26
N THR A 113 -26.80 9.56 -10.13
CA THR A 113 -25.58 8.90 -10.64
C THR A 113 -24.90 9.73 -11.72
N VAL A 114 -25.67 10.45 -12.52
CA VAL A 114 -25.15 11.41 -13.51
C VAL A 114 -24.55 12.63 -12.82
N GLU A 115 -25.24 13.21 -11.82
CA GLU A 115 -24.77 14.35 -11.04
C GLU A 115 -23.44 14.08 -10.34
N ALA A 116 -23.27 12.87 -9.81
CA ALA A 116 -22.02 12.41 -9.19
C ALA A 116 -20.81 12.42 -10.16
N LEU A 117 -21.07 12.33 -11.47
CA LEU A 117 -20.08 12.32 -12.53
C LEU A 117 -19.96 13.67 -13.27
N GLU A 118 -20.58 14.73 -12.75
CA GLU A 118 -20.58 16.04 -13.38
C GLU A 118 -19.49 16.97 -12.82
N VAL A 119 -18.72 17.58 -13.72
CA VAL A 119 -17.75 18.64 -13.43
C VAL A 119 -18.02 19.80 -14.38
N GLU A 120 -18.30 20.98 -13.83
CA GLU A 120 -18.54 22.22 -14.61
C GLU A 120 -19.63 22.07 -15.70
N GLY A 121 -20.68 21.29 -15.42
CA GLY A 121 -21.79 21.05 -16.35
C GLY A 121 -21.56 19.94 -17.38
N GLN A 122 -20.36 19.35 -17.43
CA GLN A 122 -20.04 18.22 -18.31
C GLN A 122 -19.96 16.91 -17.53
N VAL A 123 -20.43 15.82 -18.15
CA VAL A 123 -20.38 14.48 -17.55
C VAL A 123 -19.08 13.80 -17.96
N TYR A 124 -18.40 13.20 -16.99
CA TYR A 124 -17.16 12.48 -17.16
C TYR A 124 -17.35 11.04 -16.67
N GLY A 125 -17.64 10.13 -17.60
CA GLY A 125 -17.84 8.71 -17.33
C GLY A 125 -19.28 8.24 -17.50
N TYR A 126 -19.44 6.93 -17.64
CA TYR A 126 -20.73 6.25 -17.85
C TYR A 126 -21.10 5.49 -16.58
N PRO A 127 -22.19 5.84 -15.87
CA PRO A 127 -22.59 5.17 -14.64
C PRO A 127 -22.77 3.67 -14.84
N LEU A 128 -22.08 2.87 -14.04
CA LEU A 128 -22.13 1.42 -14.08
C LEU A 128 -23.00 0.86 -12.96
N SER A 129 -22.71 1.24 -11.72
CA SER A 129 -23.38 0.66 -10.55
C SER A 129 -23.45 1.63 -9.36
N LEU A 130 -24.44 1.39 -8.50
CA LEU A 130 -24.57 2.04 -7.19
C LEU A 130 -23.92 1.14 -6.13
N LYS A 131 -23.07 1.73 -5.28
CA LYS A 131 -22.34 1.04 -4.21
C LYS A 131 -22.64 1.69 -2.88
N SER A 132 -23.31 0.96 -1.99
CA SER A 132 -23.66 1.44 -0.66
C SER A 132 -23.63 0.29 0.34
N LEU A 133 -23.29 0.58 1.59
CA LEU A 133 -23.38 -0.40 2.67
C LEU A 133 -24.85 -0.66 3.04
N ALA A 134 -25.13 -1.89 3.47
CA ALA A 134 -26.41 -2.32 4.01
C ALA A 134 -26.18 -3.37 5.12
N LEU A 135 -27.26 -3.75 5.80
CA LEU A 135 -27.23 -4.78 6.83
C LEU A 135 -27.64 -6.13 6.22
N TYR A 136 -26.69 -7.05 6.13
CA TYR A 136 -26.95 -8.46 5.88
C TYR A 136 -27.38 -9.13 7.19
N VAL A 137 -28.47 -9.87 7.14
CA VAL A 137 -29.08 -10.51 8.32
C VAL A 137 -29.23 -11.99 8.04
N ASN A 138 -28.58 -12.83 8.83
CA ASN A 138 -28.78 -14.27 8.78
C ASN A 138 -30.16 -14.60 9.36
N THR A 139 -31.07 -15.06 8.51
CA THR A 139 -32.49 -15.24 8.88
C THR A 139 -32.72 -16.44 9.79
N ASP A 140 -31.75 -17.35 9.89
CA ASP A 140 -31.80 -18.49 10.83
C ASP A 140 -31.50 -18.04 12.26
N LEU A 141 -30.74 -16.96 12.42
CA LEU A 141 -30.32 -16.42 13.71
C LEU A 141 -31.15 -15.19 14.12
N VAL A 142 -31.61 -14.40 13.16
CA VAL A 142 -32.31 -13.12 13.39
C VAL A 142 -33.58 -13.04 12.54
N PRO A 143 -34.73 -13.52 13.06
CA PRO A 143 -35.99 -13.52 12.32
C PRO A 143 -36.51 -12.11 12.01
N ARG A 144 -36.29 -11.14 12.91
CA ARG A 144 -36.67 -9.72 12.73
C ARG A 144 -35.43 -8.83 12.81
N PRO A 145 -35.15 -8.00 11.80
CA PRO A 145 -33.95 -7.18 11.81
C PRO A 145 -34.14 -5.99 12.77
N PRO A 146 -33.08 -5.47 13.39
CA PRO A 146 -33.21 -4.30 14.26
C PRO A 146 -33.52 -3.05 13.44
N ALA A 147 -34.57 -2.31 13.83
CA ALA A 147 -34.91 -1.05 13.17
C ALA A 147 -34.09 0.14 13.72
N SER A 148 -33.51 0.00 14.91
CA SER A 148 -32.76 1.07 15.57
C SER A 148 -31.55 0.55 16.34
N THR A 149 -30.61 1.45 16.69
CA THR A 149 -29.44 1.09 17.52
C THR A 149 -29.83 0.56 18.89
N ARG A 150 -30.93 1.04 19.49
CA ARG A 150 -31.46 0.48 20.74
C ARG A 150 -31.89 -0.98 20.59
N GLU A 151 -32.61 -1.31 19.53
CA GLU A 151 -33.00 -2.70 19.24
C GLU A 151 -31.78 -3.56 18.92
N LEU A 152 -30.83 -3.04 18.13
CA LEU A 152 -29.57 -3.72 17.83
C LEU A 152 -28.84 -4.08 19.13
N LEU A 153 -28.60 -3.10 20.02
CA LEU A 153 -27.93 -3.32 21.31
C LEU A 153 -28.67 -4.31 22.21
N ALA A 154 -30.00 -4.42 22.11
CA ALA A 154 -30.78 -5.40 22.88
C ALA A 154 -30.60 -6.84 22.35
N LEU A 155 -30.39 -7.02 21.04
CA LEU A 155 -30.21 -8.33 20.40
C LEU A 155 -28.79 -8.89 20.56
N LEU A 156 -27.78 -8.01 20.53
CA LEU A 156 -26.38 -8.41 20.49
C LEU A 156 -25.92 -9.36 21.62
N PRO A 157 -26.32 -9.18 22.90
CA PRO A 157 -25.91 -10.08 23.99
C PRO A 157 -26.33 -11.53 23.75
N SER A 158 -27.55 -11.77 23.26
CA SER A 158 -28.04 -13.13 22.99
C SER A 158 -27.44 -13.78 21.74
N LEU A 159 -26.92 -12.96 20.82
CA LEU A 159 -26.36 -13.41 19.55
C LEU A 159 -24.84 -13.58 19.60
N SER A 160 -24.20 -13.17 20.69
CA SER A 160 -22.74 -13.15 20.83
C SER A 160 -22.27 -14.11 21.91
N ASN A 161 -21.29 -14.92 21.55
CA ASN A 161 -20.52 -15.73 22.49
C ASN A 161 -19.06 -15.77 22.00
N ALA A 162 -18.25 -14.87 22.53
CA ALA A 162 -16.86 -14.73 22.12
C ALA A 162 -16.00 -15.96 22.42
N ALA A 163 -16.34 -16.77 23.42
CA ALA A 163 -15.62 -18.00 23.75
C ALA A 163 -15.77 -19.06 22.65
N GLU A 164 -16.92 -19.06 21.96
CA GLU A 164 -17.18 -19.90 20.78
C GLU A 164 -16.88 -19.15 19.47
N GLY A 165 -16.38 -17.91 19.57
CA GLY A 165 -16.21 -16.96 18.46
C GLY A 165 -17.48 -16.76 17.64
N ARG A 166 -18.63 -16.71 18.30
CA ARG A 166 -19.91 -16.26 17.74
C ARG A 166 -20.11 -14.78 18.06
N PHE A 167 -20.55 -14.00 17.08
CA PHE A 167 -20.69 -12.55 17.20
C PHE A 167 -22.04 -12.08 16.64
N GLY A 168 -22.67 -11.14 17.33
CA GLY A 168 -23.94 -10.58 16.89
C GLY A 168 -23.79 -9.69 15.65
N LEU A 169 -22.68 -8.97 15.53
CA LEU A 169 -22.40 -8.08 14.40
C LEU A 169 -20.93 -8.16 13.98
N VAL A 170 -20.67 -8.22 12.67
CA VAL A 170 -19.32 -8.18 12.11
C VAL A 170 -19.25 -7.21 10.92
N TYR A 171 -18.17 -6.46 10.82
CA TYR A 171 -17.84 -5.60 9.67
C TYR A 171 -16.40 -5.07 9.81
N GLU A 172 -15.84 -4.50 8.75
CA GLU A 172 -14.48 -3.95 8.72
C GLU A 172 -14.36 -2.63 9.50
N SER A 173 -14.57 -2.69 10.81
CA SER A 173 -14.62 -1.52 11.72
C SER A 173 -13.37 -0.66 11.76
N GLY A 174 -12.22 -1.17 11.32
CA GLY A 174 -10.98 -0.40 11.20
C GLY A 174 -10.87 0.45 9.93
N ASP A 175 -11.92 0.49 9.10
CA ASP A 175 -12.02 1.25 7.86
C ASP A 175 -13.08 2.37 7.99
N PHE A 176 -12.68 3.58 7.60
CA PHE A 176 -13.55 4.75 7.69
C PHE A 176 -14.79 4.64 6.79
N TYR A 177 -14.70 3.99 5.62
CA TYR A 177 -15.85 3.80 4.73
C TYR A 177 -16.99 3.05 5.45
N PHE A 178 -16.63 2.06 6.27
CA PHE A 178 -17.57 1.28 7.08
C PHE A 178 -18.01 2.00 8.36
N HIS A 179 -17.23 2.97 8.85
CA HIS A 179 -17.57 3.78 10.02
C HIS A 179 -18.48 4.97 9.69
N ALA A 180 -18.41 5.47 8.45
CA ALA A 180 -19.17 6.63 7.99
C ALA A 180 -20.70 6.59 8.30
N PRO A 181 -21.42 5.45 8.15
CA PRO A 181 -22.83 5.39 8.51
C PRO A 181 -23.11 5.72 9.97
N PHE A 182 -22.23 5.30 10.88
CA PHE A 182 -22.34 5.64 12.30
C PHE A 182 -22.06 7.12 12.51
N LEU A 183 -20.97 7.64 11.94
CA LEU A 183 -20.62 9.06 12.05
C LEU A 183 -21.79 9.97 11.66
N PHE A 184 -22.38 9.73 10.49
CA PHE A 184 -23.50 10.54 10.00
C PHE A 184 -24.79 10.30 10.78
N GLY A 185 -25.05 9.07 11.23
CA GLY A 185 -26.19 8.76 12.09
C GLY A 185 -26.11 9.45 13.45
N PHE A 186 -24.90 9.70 13.99
CA PHE A 186 -24.68 10.47 15.22
C PHE A 186 -24.57 11.99 14.99
N ASP A 187 -24.98 12.48 13.82
CA ASP A 187 -24.93 13.88 13.38
C ASP A 187 -23.50 14.47 13.43
N GLY A 188 -22.49 13.69 13.05
CA GLY A 188 -21.11 14.15 12.89
C GLY A 188 -20.83 14.63 11.47
N PRO A 189 -20.72 15.95 11.20
CA PRO A 189 -20.35 16.44 9.88
C PRO A 189 -18.87 16.15 9.60
N LEU A 190 -18.54 15.86 8.33
CA LEU A 190 -17.15 15.71 7.87
C LEU A 190 -16.50 17.03 7.47
N PHE A 191 -17.30 17.99 7.05
CA PHE A 191 -16.84 19.28 6.56
C PHE A 191 -17.51 20.40 7.34
N ASP A 192 -16.78 21.48 7.58
CA ASP A 192 -17.34 22.71 8.12
C ASP A 192 -18.09 23.51 7.05
N ALA A 193 -18.66 24.66 7.44
CA ALA A 193 -19.41 25.53 6.54
C ALA A 193 -18.56 26.13 5.39
N THR A 194 -17.23 26.07 5.49
CA THR A 194 -16.30 26.51 4.45
C THR A 194 -15.88 25.38 3.51
N GLY A 195 -16.37 24.15 3.76
CA GLY A 195 -16.02 22.96 3.01
C GLY A 195 -14.68 22.34 3.40
N ARG A 196 -14.07 22.75 4.52
CA ARG A 196 -12.82 22.15 5.03
C ARG A 196 -13.12 20.95 5.93
N ALA A 197 -12.27 19.93 5.87
CA ALA A 197 -12.45 18.76 6.72
C ALA A 197 -12.31 19.13 8.20
N ARG A 198 -13.26 18.64 9.02
CA ARG A 198 -13.28 18.83 10.47
C ARG A 198 -13.75 17.56 11.15
N PHE A 199 -12.98 17.07 12.11
CA PHE A 199 -13.22 15.79 12.77
C PHE A 199 -13.59 15.95 14.24
N ASP A 200 -13.12 17.00 14.92
CA ASP A 200 -13.43 17.25 16.32
C ASP A 200 -14.87 17.77 16.51
N THR A 201 -15.80 16.83 16.57
CA THR A 201 -17.23 17.06 16.72
C THR A 201 -17.84 16.10 17.76
N PRO A 202 -18.91 16.49 18.47
CA PRO A 202 -19.60 15.60 19.39
C PRO A 202 -20.14 14.32 18.72
N GLY A 203 -20.58 14.42 17.46
CA GLY A 203 -21.05 13.27 16.68
C GLY A 203 -19.94 12.25 16.41
N MET A 204 -18.72 12.74 16.11
CA MET A 204 -17.53 11.87 15.98
C MET A 204 -17.28 11.08 17.26
N ALA A 205 -17.17 11.76 18.40
CA ALA A 205 -16.91 11.12 19.69
C ALA A 205 -17.97 10.07 20.04
N ARG A 206 -19.27 10.38 19.87
CA ARG A 206 -20.36 9.43 20.12
C ARG A 206 -20.32 8.23 19.17
N SER A 207 -20.07 8.46 17.88
CA SER A 207 -19.98 7.37 16.90
C SER A 207 -18.87 6.38 17.23
N LEU A 208 -17.70 6.90 17.64
CA LEU A 208 -16.55 6.08 18.04
C LEU A 208 -16.80 5.36 19.36
N ALA A 209 -17.44 6.03 20.33
CA ALA A 209 -17.82 5.42 21.61
C ALA A 209 -18.80 4.25 21.40
N PHE A 210 -19.76 4.42 20.48
CA PHE A 210 -20.71 3.36 20.12
C PHE A 210 -19.99 2.12 19.58
N VAL A 211 -19.12 2.28 18.58
CA VAL A 211 -18.39 1.13 18.00
C VAL A 211 -17.43 0.52 19.01
N LYS A 212 -16.72 1.34 19.80
CA LYS A 212 -15.82 0.86 20.85
C LYS A 212 -16.55 0.01 21.88
N ARG A 213 -17.78 0.39 22.25
CA ARG A 213 -18.63 -0.40 23.14
C ARG A 213 -18.93 -1.78 22.55
N LEU A 214 -19.27 -1.89 21.26
CA LEU A 214 -19.53 -3.19 20.63
C LEU A 214 -18.34 -4.13 20.75
N GLN A 215 -17.13 -3.58 20.64
CA GLN A 215 -15.88 -4.32 20.75
C GLN A 215 -15.55 -4.69 22.20
N ASP A 216 -15.74 -3.77 23.15
CA ASP A 216 -15.48 -3.99 24.59
C ASP A 216 -16.41 -5.04 25.19
N GLU A 217 -17.67 -5.01 24.80
CA GLU A 217 -18.69 -6.00 25.18
C GLU A 217 -18.54 -7.34 24.42
N ARG A 218 -17.55 -7.43 23.52
CA ARG A 218 -17.25 -8.60 22.68
C ARG A 218 -18.43 -9.07 21.82
N TRP A 219 -19.31 -8.14 21.42
CA TRP A 219 -20.39 -8.41 20.46
C TRP A 219 -19.91 -8.38 19.00
N MET A 220 -18.70 -7.89 18.80
CA MET A 220 -17.95 -7.99 17.56
C MET A 220 -16.47 -8.35 17.83
N PRO A 221 -15.74 -8.88 16.83
CA PRO A 221 -14.33 -9.22 17.01
C PRO A 221 -13.45 -7.98 17.20
N GLN A 222 -12.35 -8.12 17.94
CA GLN A 222 -11.42 -7.01 18.22
C GLN A 222 -10.58 -6.60 17.01
N GLU A 223 -10.10 -7.58 16.25
CA GLU A 223 -9.40 -7.38 14.98
C GLU A 223 -10.26 -7.96 13.88
N VAL A 224 -10.70 -7.12 12.93
CA VAL A 224 -11.57 -7.54 11.83
C VAL A 224 -10.89 -7.25 10.50
N SER A 225 -10.92 -8.25 9.61
CA SER A 225 -10.52 -8.15 8.21
C SER A 225 -11.65 -8.67 7.34
N GLY A 226 -11.72 -8.25 6.07
CA GLY A 226 -12.71 -8.79 5.11
C GLY A 226 -12.71 -10.32 5.04
N ALA A 227 -11.54 -10.97 5.16
CA ALA A 227 -11.45 -12.42 5.23
C ALA A 227 -12.12 -13.00 6.49
N LEU A 228 -11.89 -12.40 7.67
CA LEU A 228 -12.55 -12.84 8.91
C LEU A 228 -14.07 -12.63 8.84
N VAL A 229 -14.51 -11.49 8.30
CA VAL A 229 -15.92 -11.18 8.08
C VAL A 229 -16.58 -12.27 7.24
N LYS A 230 -15.96 -12.62 6.12
CA LYS A 230 -16.41 -13.70 5.23
C LYS A 230 -16.55 -15.02 5.97
N THR A 231 -15.50 -15.46 6.65
CA THR A 231 -15.49 -16.73 7.39
C THR A 231 -16.59 -16.77 8.45
N LEU A 232 -16.68 -15.74 9.30
CA LEU A 232 -17.66 -15.73 10.39
C LEU A 232 -19.10 -15.77 9.87
N PHE A 233 -19.42 -15.03 8.82
CA PHE A 233 -20.78 -15.02 8.27
C PHE A 233 -21.13 -16.34 7.56
N ASN A 234 -20.21 -16.87 6.76
CA ASN A 234 -20.42 -18.13 6.02
C ASN A 234 -20.49 -19.36 6.94
N ASP A 235 -19.78 -19.34 8.06
CA ASP A 235 -19.82 -20.41 9.07
C ASP A 235 -21.06 -20.30 10.00
N GLY A 236 -21.94 -19.31 9.78
CA GLY A 236 -23.08 -19.06 10.68
C GLY A 236 -22.69 -18.55 12.07
N ARG A 237 -21.46 -18.06 12.22
CA ARG A 237 -20.91 -17.52 13.48
C ARG A 237 -21.10 -16.02 13.63
N ALA A 238 -21.59 -15.33 12.59
CA ALA A 238 -22.04 -13.96 12.65
C ALA A 238 -23.54 -13.87 12.35
N ALA A 239 -24.30 -13.25 13.25
CA ALA A 239 -25.75 -13.10 13.09
C ALA A 239 -26.10 -11.99 12.08
N MET A 240 -25.32 -10.91 12.08
CA MET A 240 -25.48 -9.77 11.17
C MET A 240 -24.13 -9.28 10.66
N LEU A 241 -24.15 -8.68 9.48
CA LEU A 241 -22.97 -8.13 8.80
C LEU A 241 -23.30 -6.77 8.16
N ILE A 242 -22.42 -5.78 8.30
CA ILE A 242 -22.47 -4.55 7.49
C ILE A 242 -21.48 -4.68 6.33
N SER A 243 -21.99 -4.70 5.09
CA SER A 243 -21.18 -4.73 3.88
C SER A 243 -21.94 -4.18 2.68
N GLY A 244 -21.28 -4.05 1.53
CA GLY A 244 -21.90 -3.65 0.28
C GLY A 244 -22.23 -4.83 -0.65
N PRO A 245 -22.81 -4.55 -1.82
CA PRO A 245 -23.32 -5.57 -2.76
C PRO A 245 -22.26 -6.57 -3.21
N TRP A 246 -20.98 -6.15 -3.28
CA TRP A 246 -19.85 -7.00 -3.67
C TRP A 246 -19.70 -8.24 -2.78
N PHE A 247 -20.16 -8.17 -1.53
CA PHE A 247 -20.10 -9.31 -0.61
C PHE A 247 -21.13 -10.39 -0.95
N ALA A 248 -22.21 -10.07 -1.66
CA ALA A 248 -23.27 -11.04 -1.96
C ALA A 248 -22.75 -12.24 -2.76
N GLY A 249 -21.77 -12.03 -3.65
CA GLY A 249 -21.12 -13.11 -4.42
C GLY A 249 -20.18 -13.99 -3.58
N GLU A 250 -19.90 -13.61 -2.34
CA GLU A 250 -19.02 -14.35 -1.43
C GLU A 250 -19.77 -15.20 -0.39
N ILE A 251 -21.10 -15.07 -0.33
CA ILE A 251 -21.94 -15.77 0.65
C ILE A 251 -22.13 -17.23 0.20
N ALA A 252 -21.88 -18.18 1.12
CA ALA A 252 -22.07 -19.60 0.86
C ALA A 252 -23.56 -19.90 0.55
N PRO A 253 -23.88 -20.77 -0.43
CA PRO A 253 -25.27 -21.08 -0.80
C PRO A 253 -26.13 -21.66 0.34
N THR A 254 -25.48 -22.18 1.38
CA THR A 254 -26.13 -22.74 2.58
C THR A 254 -26.63 -21.68 3.55
N VAL A 255 -26.18 -20.44 3.45
CA VAL A 255 -26.58 -19.37 4.37
C VAL A 255 -27.86 -18.71 3.89
N ARG A 256 -28.91 -18.77 4.71
CA ARG A 256 -30.15 -18.02 4.47
C ARG A 256 -29.99 -16.61 5.01
N TYR A 257 -30.15 -15.62 4.15
CA TYR A 257 -29.99 -14.22 4.52
C TYR A 257 -31.01 -13.32 3.83
N ARG A 258 -31.14 -12.11 4.36
CA ARG A 258 -31.76 -10.97 3.67
C ARG A 258 -30.87 -9.74 3.85
N VAL A 259 -31.09 -8.74 2.99
CA VAL A 259 -30.45 -7.43 3.11
C VAL A 259 -31.52 -6.41 3.50
N VAL A 260 -31.19 -5.52 4.42
CA VAL A 260 -32.07 -4.43 4.86
C VAL A 260 -31.27 -3.14 5.03
N ALA A 261 -31.97 -2.00 5.09
CA ALA A 261 -31.36 -0.72 5.40
C ALA A 261 -30.66 -0.74 6.77
N LEU A 262 -29.65 0.11 6.95
CA LEU A 262 -28.96 0.23 8.23
C LEU A 262 -29.91 0.82 9.30
N PRO A 263 -29.79 0.41 10.58
CA PRO A 263 -30.69 0.88 11.63
C PRO A 263 -30.63 2.39 11.87
N THR A 264 -31.71 2.96 12.38
CA THR A 264 -31.73 4.37 12.82
C THR A 264 -31.00 4.54 14.15
N VAL A 265 -30.19 5.59 14.28
CA VAL A 265 -29.52 5.91 15.55
C VAL A 265 -30.56 6.44 16.53
N SER A 266 -30.80 5.70 17.62
CA SER A 266 -31.87 6.01 18.57
C SER A 266 -31.68 7.31 19.35
N GLU A 267 -30.44 7.81 19.47
CA GLU A 267 -30.14 9.05 20.19
C GLU A 267 -30.49 10.32 19.38
N THR A 268 -30.32 10.26 18.06
CA THR A 268 -30.52 11.39 17.14
C THR A 268 -31.83 11.28 16.38
N GLY A 269 -32.36 10.06 16.20
CA GLY A 269 -33.45 9.77 15.27
C GLY A 269 -33.03 9.77 13.80
N THR A 270 -31.74 9.96 13.52
CA THR A 270 -31.18 10.00 12.15
C THR A 270 -30.87 8.57 11.68
N PRO A 271 -31.33 8.15 10.48
CA PRO A 271 -30.90 6.89 9.87
C PRO A 271 -29.38 6.82 9.78
N MET A 272 -28.77 5.65 9.97
CA MET A 272 -27.37 5.47 9.58
C MET A 272 -27.25 5.66 8.06
N LYS A 273 -26.44 6.63 7.64
CA LYS A 273 -26.34 7.02 6.23
C LYS A 273 -25.05 6.48 5.63
N PRO A 274 -25.06 5.38 4.88
CA PRO A 274 -23.83 4.92 4.23
C PRO A 274 -23.40 5.88 3.11
N PHE A 275 -22.13 5.80 2.72
CA PHE A 275 -21.70 6.47 1.49
C PHE A 275 -22.36 5.82 0.28
N LEU A 276 -22.91 6.64 -0.61
CA LEU A 276 -23.31 6.25 -1.94
C LEU A 276 -22.13 6.49 -2.89
N GLY A 277 -21.52 5.40 -3.33
CA GLY A 277 -20.57 5.34 -4.42
C GLY A 277 -21.28 5.15 -5.75
N VAL A 278 -20.92 5.97 -6.74
CA VAL A 278 -21.26 5.72 -8.14
C VAL A 278 -20.01 5.19 -8.81
N GLU A 279 -20.06 3.94 -9.25
CA GLU A 279 -19.00 3.35 -10.06
C GLU A 279 -19.28 3.68 -11.53
N ALA A 280 -18.24 4.02 -12.28
CA ALA A 280 -18.36 4.43 -13.67
C ALA A 280 -17.24 3.87 -14.55
N ALA A 281 -17.55 3.68 -15.83
CA ALA A 281 -16.55 3.50 -16.87
C ALA A 281 -16.09 4.87 -17.36
N PHE A 282 -14.83 5.20 -17.08
CA PHE A 282 -14.18 6.42 -17.55
C PHE A 282 -13.38 6.13 -18.82
N VAL A 283 -13.37 7.09 -19.74
CA VAL A 283 -12.51 7.07 -20.92
C VAL A 283 -11.29 7.91 -20.66
N SER A 284 -10.10 7.38 -20.94
CA SER A 284 -8.85 8.10 -20.73
C SER A 284 -8.71 9.28 -21.69
N ALA A 285 -8.29 10.44 -21.17
CA ALA A 285 -8.03 11.65 -21.96
C ALA A 285 -6.94 11.48 -23.03
N ARG A 286 -6.13 10.42 -22.94
CA ARG A 286 -5.03 10.08 -23.83
C ARG A 286 -5.29 8.86 -24.72
N SER A 287 -6.52 8.34 -24.77
CA SER A 287 -6.85 7.21 -25.64
C SER A 287 -6.71 7.61 -27.13
N GLU A 288 -5.95 6.82 -27.89
CA GLU A 288 -5.85 6.97 -29.35
C GLU A 288 -7.09 6.40 -30.08
N GLN A 289 -7.91 5.62 -29.37
CA GLN A 289 -9.12 4.95 -29.87
C GLN A 289 -10.39 5.49 -29.17
N ALA A 290 -10.46 6.81 -28.97
CA ALA A 290 -11.48 7.44 -28.13
C ALA A 290 -12.93 7.08 -28.53
N ALA A 291 -13.24 6.99 -29.82
CA ALA A 291 -14.58 6.63 -30.28
C ALA A 291 -14.97 5.20 -29.86
N GLN A 292 -14.09 4.22 -30.07
CA GLN A 292 -14.30 2.84 -29.66
C GLN A 292 -14.28 2.71 -28.12
N ALA A 293 -13.46 3.49 -27.42
CA ALA A 293 -13.43 3.54 -25.96
C ALA A 293 -14.75 4.07 -25.37
N HIS A 294 -15.32 5.15 -25.94
CA HIS A 294 -16.65 5.64 -25.58
C HIS A 294 -17.74 4.60 -25.87
N ALA A 295 -17.67 3.92 -27.02
CA ALA A 295 -18.61 2.87 -27.37
C ALA A 295 -18.55 1.70 -26.36
N LEU A 296 -17.35 1.27 -25.95
CA LEU A 296 -17.16 0.25 -24.93
C LEU A 296 -17.71 0.72 -23.57
N ALA A 297 -17.34 1.92 -23.12
CA ALA A 297 -17.80 2.46 -21.85
C ALA A 297 -19.34 2.57 -21.79
N ARG A 298 -19.97 3.05 -22.87
CA ARG A 298 -21.43 3.07 -23.01
C ARG A 298 -22.01 1.65 -23.03
N PHE A 299 -21.45 0.74 -23.82
CA PHE A 299 -21.93 -0.64 -23.89
C PHE A 299 -21.95 -1.30 -22.52
N LEU A 300 -20.91 -1.12 -21.71
CA LEU A 300 -20.82 -1.68 -20.35
C LEU A 300 -21.88 -1.09 -19.39
N SER A 301 -22.33 0.14 -19.63
CA SER A 301 -23.17 0.89 -18.70
C SER A 301 -24.66 0.60 -18.78
N VAL A 302 -25.18 0.18 -19.95
CA VAL A 302 -26.62 0.01 -20.21
C VAL A 302 -26.92 -1.29 -20.97
N GLY A 303 -28.19 -1.68 -21.02
CA GLY A 303 -28.66 -2.76 -21.91
C GLY A 303 -28.13 -4.14 -21.53
N GLU A 304 -27.65 -4.92 -22.51
CA GLU A 304 -27.24 -6.32 -22.28
C GLU A 304 -26.08 -6.44 -21.29
N ALA A 305 -25.05 -5.58 -21.39
CA ALA A 305 -23.93 -5.65 -20.46
C ALA A 305 -24.34 -5.26 -19.03
N SER A 306 -25.21 -4.25 -18.90
CA SER A 306 -25.83 -3.90 -17.61
C SER A 306 -26.58 -5.10 -17.02
N ARG A 307 -27.35 -5.83 -17.84
CA ARG A 307 -28.05 -7.06 -17.43
C ARG A 307 -27.08 -8.16 -16.97
N VAL A 308 -25.98 -8.39 -17.69
CA VAL A 308 -24.95 -9.37 -17.29
C VAL A 308 -24.28 -8.97 -15.98
N ARG A 309 -23.89 -7.70 -15.82
CA ARG A 309 -23.32 -7.17 -14.57
C ARG A 309 -24.27 -7.29 -13.39
N THR A 310 -25.56 -7.13 -13.64
CA THR A 310 -26.60 -7.24 -12.62
C THR A 310 -26.84 -8.69 -12.20
N THR A 311 -27.01 -9.61 -13.16
CA THR A 311 -27.37 -11.00 -12.87
C THR A 311 -26.17 -11.87 -12.45
N VAL A 312 -25.02 -11.69 -13.09
CA VAL A 312 -23.78 -12.44 -12.82
C VAL A 312 -22.94 -11.74 -11.75
N GLY A 313 -22.75 -10.43 -11.89
CA GLY A 313 -21.92 -9.64 -10.99
C GLY A 313 -22.60 -9.22 -9.69
N ARG A 314 -23.92 -9.42 -9.58
CA ARG A 314 -24.76 -8.95 -8.45
C ARG A 314 -24.64 -7.43 -8.21
N GLN A 315 -24.29 -6.67 -9.25
CA GLN A 315 -24.11 -5.22 -9.16
C GLN A 315 -25.47 -4.52 -9.20
N ILE A 316 -25.63 -3.45 -8.42
CA ILE A 316 -26.85 -2.65 -8.41
C ILE A 316 -26.80 -1.70 -9.61
N PRO A 317 -27.62 -1.89 -10.66
CA PRO A 317 -27.45 -1.16 -11.90
C PRO A 317 -27.81 0.32 -11.73
N ALA A 318 -27.01 1.19 -12.37
CA ALA A 318 -27.33 2.60 -12.54
C ALA A 318 -28.30 2.84 -13.73
N ASP A 319 -28.40 1.86 -14.63
CA ASP A 319 -29.32 1.79 -15.77
C ASP A 319 -30.77 1.69 -15.29
N VAL A 320 -31.61 2.66 -15.68
CA VAL A 320 -33.02 2.71 -15.31
C VAL A 320 -33.80 1.56 -15.93
N ALA A 321 -33.51 1.21 -17.19
CA ALA A 321 -34.23 0.17 -17.92
C ALA A 321 -33.97 -1.23 -17.34
N ALA A 322 -32.84 -1.43 -16.67
CA ALA A 322 -32.53 -2.70 -16.00
C ALA A 322 -33.61 -3.11 -14.98
N TYR A 323 -34.25 -2.14 -14.31
CA TYR A 323 -35.31 -2.41 -13.33
C TYR A 323 -36.64 -2.83 -13.94
N GLU A 324 -36.79 -2.72 -15.26
CA GLU A 324 -37.98 -3.21 -15.96
C GLU A 324 -37.89 -4.69 -16.35
N THR A 325 -36.68 -5.26 -16.30
CA THR A 325 -36.45 -6.68 -16.60
C THR A 325 -37.00 -7.59 -15.50
N GLN A 326 -37.45 -8.78 -15.88
CA GLN A 326 -38.03 -9.73 -14.92
C GLN A 326 -36.99 -10.21 -13.91
N GLU A 327 -35.75 -10.41 -14.38
CA GLU A 327 -34.62 -10.83 -13.54
C GLU A 327 -34.34 -9.86 -12.39
N VAL A 328 -34.50 -8.55 -12.61
CA VAL A 328 -34.29 -7.53 -11.56
C VAL A 328 -35.52 -7.36 -10.67
N LYS A 329 -36.74 -7.45 -11.24
CA LYS A 329 -37.99 -7.36 -10.48
C LYS A 329 -38.12 -8.48 -9.45
N ASP A 330 -37.66 -9.68 -9.78
CA ASP A 330 -37.72 -10.85 -8.89
C ASP A 330 -36.53 -10.92 -7.92
N ASP A 331 -35.50 -10.09 -8.09
CA ASP A 331 -34.30 -10.11 -7.26
C ASP A 331 -34.45 -9.28 -5.98
N THR A 332 -34.66 -10.01 -4.88
CA THR A 332 -34.77 -9.41 -3.54
C THR A 332 -33.51 -8.67 -3.10
N LEU A 333 -32.31 -9.04 -3.58
CA LEU A 333 -31.06 -8.36 -3.21
C LEU A 333 -31.00 -6.97 -3.83
N ILE A 334 -31.31 -6.88 -5.13
CA ILE A 334 -31.21 -5.62 -5.88
C ILE A 334 -32.21 -4.61 -5.34
N SER A 335 -33.46 -5.05 -5.15
CA SER A 335 -34.51 -4.23 -4.55
C SER A 335 -34.14 -3.77 -3.13
N SER A 336 -33.58 -4.66 -2.30
CA SER A 336 -33.15 -4.33 -0.93
C SER A 336 -32.03 -3.29 -0.90
N PHE A 337 -31.02 -3.40 -1.77
CA PHE A 337 -29.95 -2.41 -1.84
C PHE A 337 -30.40 -1.09 -2.42
N ARG A 338 -31.33 -1.09 -3.38
CA ARG A 338 -31.95 0.13 -3.88
C ARG A 338 -32.70 0.86 -2.77
N GLU A 339 -33.44 0.13 -1.95
CA GLU A 339 -34.13 0.68 -0.78
C GLU A 339 -33.13 1.19 0.27
N ALA A 340 -32.10 0.40 0.60
CA ALA A 340 -31.06 0.79 1.55
C ALA A 340 -30.24 2.00 1.10
N ALA A 341 -30.07 2.20 -0.21
CA ALA A 341 -29.38 3.35 -0.79
C ALA A 341 -30.20 4.65 -0.73
N ARG A 342 -31.50 4.60 -0.40
CA ARG A 342 -32.36 5.79 -0.32
C ARG A 342 -31.87 6.81 0.71
N ASP A 343 -31.35 6.33 1.83
CA ASP A 343 -30.81 7.15 2.92
C ASP A 343 -29.29 7.35 2.81
N ALA A 344 -28.66 6.84 1.75
CA ALA A 344 -27.22 6.97 1.54
C ALA A 344 -26.85 8.40 1.13
N THR A 345 -25.67 8.83 1.56
CA THR A 345 -25.11 10.15 1.24
C THR A 345 -24.09 10.01 0.12
N PRO A 346 -24.23 10.72 -1.02
CA PRO A 346 -23.21 10.73 -2.08
C PRO A 346 -21.84 11.02 -1.51
N MET A 347 -20.86 10.18 -1.86
CA MET A 347 -19.49 10.43 -1.43
C MET A 347 -18.98 11.72 -2.09
N PRO A 348 -18.49 12.71 -1.34
CA PRO A 348 -18.01 13.94 -1.95
C PRO A 348 -16.84 13.66 -2.89
N ASN A 349 -16.93 14.15 -4.13
CA ASN A 349 -15.85 14.04 -5.10
C ASN A 349 -14.92 15.27 -5.08
N THR A 350 -14.94 16.06 -4.00
CA THR A 350 -14.11 17.25 -3.83
C THR A 350 -12.64 16.85 -3.62
N LEU A 351 -11.71 17.73 -4.00
CA LEU A 351 -10.29 17.53 -3.70
C LEU A 351 -10.03 17.42 -2.19
N GLU A 352 -10.90 18.04 -1.39
CA GLU A 352 -10.84 17.97 0.07
C GLU A 352 -11.21 16.57 0.62
N MET A 353 -12.08 15.80 -0.04
CA MET A 353 -12.43 14.45 0.43
C MET A 353 -11.22 13.50 0.42
N ALA A 354 -10.29 13.65 -0.54
CA ALA A 354 -9.07 12.84 -0.59
C ALA A 354 -8.23 12.98 0.70
N ARG A 355 -8.39 14.09 1.41
CA ARG A 355 -7.65 14.49 2.62
C ARG A 355 -8.23 13.89 3.91
N VAL A 356 -9.42 13.30 3.85
CA VAL A 356 -10.17 12.77 5.00
C VAL A 356 -9.74 11.36 5.40
N TRP A 357 -9.43 10.51 4.41
CA TRP A 357 -9.29 9.06 4.60
C TRP A 357 -8.23 8.65 5.62
N GLU A 358 -7.00 9.15 5.46
CA GLU A 358 -5.89 8.76 6.32
C GLU A 358 -6.06 9.25 7.77
N PRO A 359 -6.37 10.54 8.04
CA PRO A 359 -6.65 11.00 9.41
C PRO A 359 -7.76 10.20 10.11
N MET A 360 -8.84 9.89 9.39
CA MET A 360 -9.97 9.15 9.92
C MET A 360 -9.64 7.70 10.23
N LYS A 361 -9.01 6.98 9.30
CA LYS A 361 -8.54 5.62 9.49
C LYS A 361 -7.65 5.52 10.73
N LEU A 362 -6.73 6.46 10.85
CA LEU A 362 -5.77 6.54 11.94
C LEU A 362 -6.43 6.81 13.30
N ALA A 363 -7.38 7.75 13.39
CA ALA A 363 -8.09 8.04 14.63
C ALA A 363 -9.03 6.90 15.04
N LEU A 364 -9.75 6.31 14.08
CA LEU A 364 -10.63 5.16 14.28
C LEU A 364 -9.85 3.97 14.87
N ARG A 365 -8.73 3.60 14.23
CA ARG A 365 -7.87 2.52 14.73
C ARG A 365 -7.29 2.82 16.12
N ALA A 366 -6.88 4.06 16.37
CA ALA A 366 -6.37 4.44 17.69
C ALA A 366 -7.41 4.22 18.80
N VAL A 367 -8.69 4.46 18.53
CA VAL A 367 -9.78 4.18 19.49
C VAL A 367 -10.02 2.69 19.63
N LEU A 368 -10.17 1.96 18.52
CA LEU A 368 -10.46 0.52 18.54
C LEU A 368 -9.33 -0.32 19.15
N GLN A 369 -8.09 0.16 19.08
CA GLN A 369 -6.95 -0.49 19.74
C GLN A 369 -6.81 -0.08 21.23
N GLY A 370 -7.65 0.85 21.71
CA GLY A 370 -7.61 1.37 23.08
C GLY A 370 -6.46 2.35 23.36
N GLY A 371 -5.80 2.87 22.31
CA GLY A 371 -4.71 3.84 22.45
C GLY A 371 -5.19 5.27 22.70
N VAL A 372 -6.42 5.61 22.31
CA VAL A 372 -7.03 6.94 22.45
C VAL A 372 -8.50 6.78 22.86
N LYS A 373 -9.01 7.68 23.70
CA LYS A 373 -10.42 7.68 24.06
C LYS A 373 -11.28 8.22 22.91
N PRO A 374 -12.54 7.77 22.77
CA PRO A 374 -13.44 8.29 21.74
C PRO A 374 -13.58 9.82 21.73
N GLU A 375 -13.60 10.46 22.91
CA GLU A 375 -13.69 11.92 23.05
C GLU A 375 -12.49 12.68 22.46
N ASP A 376 -11.29 12.10 22.47
CA ASP A 376 -10.05 12.75 22.02
C ASP A 376 -9.72 12.45 20.55
N ALA A 377 -10.43 11.51 19.94
CA ALA A 377 -10.10 10.98 18.62
C ALA A 377 -10.32 11.99 17.49
N GLY A 378 -11.36 12.82 17.59
CA GLY A 378 -11.61 13.91 16.65
C GLY A 378 -10.48 14.94 16.66
N ALA A 379 -10.04 15.37 17.85
CA ALA A 379 -8.90 16.26 18.00
C ALA A 379 -7.58 15.64 17.49
N LEU A 380 -7.38 14.33 17.65
CA LEU A 380 -6.26 13.62 17.03
C LEU A 380 -6.34 13.67 15.50
N ALA A 381 -7.50 13.38 14.91
CA ALA A 381 -7.71 13.45 13.47
C ALA A 381 -7.47 14.86 12.93
N ASP A 382 -7.99 15.91 13.59
CA ASP A 382 -7.75 17.32 13.19
C ASP A 382 -6.29 17.72 13.26
N ARG A 383 -5.55 17.25 14.26
CA ARG A 383 -4.10 17.47 14.37
C ARG A 383 -3.35 16.78 13.24
N ARG A 384 -3.66 15.51 12.96
CA ARG A 384 -3.05 14.74 11.86
C ARG A 384 -3.38 15.35 10.51
N TYR A 385 -4.63 15.75 10.30
CA TYR A 385 -5.04 16.47 9.11
C TYR A 385 -4.23 17.75 8.92
N ARG A 386 -4.08 18.61 9.94
CA ARG A 386 -3.22 19.81 9.83
C ARG A 386 -1.75 19.48 9.55
N ALA A 387 -1.22 18.42 10.16
CA ALA A 387 0.16 17.99 9.93
C ALA A 387 0.41 17.45 8.50
N LEU A 388 -0.60 16.80 7.91
CA LEU A 388 -0.55 16.23 6.56
C LEU A 388 -0.79 17.27 5.46
N HIS A 389 -1.59 18.30 5.74
CA HIS A 389 -2.02 19.33 4.78
C HIS A 389 -1.31 20.66 5.01
N ARG A 390 0.02 20.59 5.16
CA ARG A 390 0.88 21.76 5.40
C ARG A 390 0.58 22.85 4.39
N GLU A 391 0.60 24.10 4.85
CA GLU A 391 0.51 25.24 3.94
C GLU A 391 1.65 25.16 2.92
N ARG A 392 1.31 25.42 1.65
CA ARG A 392 2.29 25.43 0.56
C ARG A 392 3.46 26.36 0.95
N PRO A 393 4.72 25.88 0.91
CA PRO A 393 5.86 26.73 1.18
C PRO A 393 5.93 27.90 0.19
N ASN A 394 6.43 29.04 0.64
CA ASN A 394 6.63 30.20 -0.22
C ASN A 394 7.56 29.86 -1.40
N ASP A 395 7.21 30.39 -2.57
CA ASP A 395 8.02 30.25 -3.79
C ASP A 395 9.42 30.82 -3.54
N ALA A 396 10.45 30.06 -3.93
CA ALA A 396 11.84 30.48 -3.81
C ALA A 396 12.38 31.00 -5.15
N ASN A 397 13.36 31.91 -5.12
CA ASN A 397 14.07 32.32 -6.33
C ASN A 397 15.10 31.24 -6.73
N PRO A 398 15.05 30.67 -7.95
CA PRO A 398 16.00 29.65 -8.39
C PRO A 398 17.38 30.21 -8.78
N VAL A 399 17.54 31.53 -9.02
CA VAL A 399 18.79 32.12 -9.52
C VAL A 399 20.01 31.87 -8.61
N PRO A 400 19.93 32.05 -7.27
CA PRO A 400 21.06 31.73 -6.39
C PRO A 400 21.45 30.25 -6.43
N TRP A 401 20.47 29.36 -6.61
CA TRP A 401 20.70 27.91 -6.70
C TRP A 401 21.40 27.52 -7.99
N LEU A 402 20.98 28.09 -9.13
CA LEU A 402 21.68 27.89 -10.40
C LEU A 402 23.12 28.40 -10.33
N GLY A 403 23.35 29.54 -9.67
CA GLY A 403 24.68 30.06 -9.40
C GLY A 403 25.53 29.12 -8.55
N PHE A 404 24.98 28.58 -7.46
CA PHE A 404 25.68 27.63 -6.60
C PHE A 404 26.03 26.31 -7.32
N VAL A 405 25.07 25.72 -8.04
CA VAL A 405 25.29 24.49 -8.83
C VAL A 405 26.33 24.74 -9.92
N GLY A 406 26.25 25.87 -10.61
CA GLY A 406 27.24 26.30 -11.60
C GLY A 406 28.65 26.42 -11.00
N ALA A 407 28.77 27.07 -9.84
CA ALA A 407 30.04 27.20 -9.13
C ALA A 407 30.61 25.83 -8.67
N MET A 408 29.76 24.94 -8.17
CA MET A 408 30.15 23.57 -7.80
C MET A 408 30.62 22.76 -9.02
N ALA A 409 29.92 22.86 -10.15
CA ALA A 409 30.31 22.19 -11.40
C ALA A 409 31.64 22.73 -11.93
N LEU A 410 31.84 24.04 -11.93
CA LEU A 410 33.10 24.69 -12.31
C LEU A 410 34.24 24.30 -11.36
N GLY A 411 33.99 24.32 -10.05
CA GLY A 411 34.96 23.92 -9.03
C GLY A 411 35.35 22.45 -9.12
N GLY A 412 34.38 21.55 -9.34
CA GLY A 412 34.61 20.13 -9.57
C GLY A 412 35.41 19.88 -10.85
N THR A 413 35.06 20.57 -11.93
CA THR A 413 35.82 20.52 -13.20
C THR A 413 37.25 21.02 -12.99
N ALA A 414 37.43 22.16 -12.33
CA ALA A 414 38.74 22.70 -12.00
C ALA A 414 39.55 21.76 -11.09
N TYR A 415 38.92 21.10 -10.12
CA TYR A 415 39.58 20.11 -9.26
C TYR A 415 40.05 18.88 -10.04
N VAL A 416 39.21 18.36 -10.94
CA VAL A 416 39.58 17.24 -11.84
C VAL A 416 40.72 17.64 -12.78
N LEU A 417 40.66 18.84 -13.35
CA LEU A 417 41.70 19.38 -14.24
C LEU A 417 43.00 19.74 -13.49
N ARG A 418 42.93 20.10 -12.21
CA ARG A 418 44.08 20.41 -11.34
C ARG A 418 44.77 19.19 -10.74
N ARG A 419 44.17 18.00 -10.80
CA ARG A 419 44.89 16.78 -10.41
C ARG A 419 46.11 16.66 -11.32
N PRO A 420 47.33 16.49 -10.78
CA PRO A 420 48.51 16.37 -11.61
C PRO A 420 48.34 15.13 -12.51
N ALA A 421 47.94 15.37 -13.76
CA ALA A 421 48.21 14.45 -14.84
C ALA A 421 49.73 14.42 -14.93
N GLY A 422 50.36 13.47 -14.24
CA GLY A 422 51.82 13.38 -14.18
C GLY A 422 52.39 13.19 -15.57
N GLY A 423 52.64 14.29 -16.30
CA GLY A 423 53.31 14.45 -17.60
C GLY A 423 52.81 13.63 -18.80
N GLN A 424 52.08 12.54 -18.57
CA GLN A 424 51.72 11.53 -19.55
C GLN A 424 50.25 11.66 -19.89
N SER A 425 49.92 11.62 -21.18
CA SER A 425 48.52 11.58 -21.63
C SER A 425 47.84 10.31 -21.08
N LEU A 426 46.52 10.36 -20.81
CA LEU A 426 45.74 9.18 -20.38
C LEU A 426 45.93 7.97 -21.32
N ARG A 427 46.15 8.22 -22.61
CA ARG A 427 46.51 7.21 -23.62
C ARG A 427 47.88 6.56 -23.40
N GLN A 428 48.86 7.30 -22.89
CA GLN A 428 50.19 6.77 -22.55
C GLN A 428 50.16 5.97 -21.25
N ARG A 429 49.35 6.40 -20.28
CA ARG A 429 49.22 5.74 -18.97
C ARG A 429 48.37 4.47 -19.02
N TYR A 430 47.40 4.41 -19.94
CA TYR A 430 46.50 3.28 -20.15
C TYR A 430 46.30 3.03 -21.66
N PRO A 431 47.25 2.37 -22.34
CA PRO A 431 47.20 2.16 -23.79
C PRO A 431 45.94 1.39 -24.25
N ASP A 432 45.39 0.52 -23.40
CA ASP A 432 44.17 -0.22 -23.66
C ASP A 432 42.88 0.46 -23.19
N LEU A 433 42.93 1.72 -22.72
CA LEU A 433 41.76 2.43 -22.19
C LEU A 433 40.59 2.46 -23.18
N ALA A 434 40.87 2.61 -24.48
CA ALA A 434 39.84 2.61 -25.51
C ALA A 434 39.13 1.24 -25.60
N ARG A 435 39.86 0.14 -25.48
CA ARG A 435 39.29 -1.22 -25.49
C ARG A 435 38.54 -1.52 -24.20
N ALA A 436 39.13 -1.19 -23.05
CA ALA A 436 38.50 -1.32 -21.74
C ALA A 436 37.20 -0.49 -21.64
N ALA A 437 37.21 0.74 -22.16
CA ALA A 437 36.04 1.60 -22.23
C ALA A 437 34.94 0.97 -23.08
N THR A 438 35.25 0.35 -24.23
CA THR A 438 34.25 -0.33 -25.06
C THR A 438 33.59 -1.51 -24.32
N TYR A 439 34.34 -2.29 -23.54
CA TYR A 439 33.77 -3.40 -22.76
C TYR A 439 32.90 -2.91 -21.58
N VAL A 440 33.27 -1.80 -20.94
CA VAL A 440 32.54 -1.26 -19.77
C VAL A 440 31.40 -0.34 -20.20
N ALA A 441 31.45 0.25 -21.41
CA ALA A 441 30.52 1.26 -21.87
C ALA A 441 29.04 0.85 -21.78
N PRO A 442 28.61 -0.37 -22.18
CA PRO A 442 27.20 -0.76 -22.04
C PRO A 442 26.75 -0.80 -20.57
N ALA A 443 27.59 -1.31 -19.67
CA ALA A 443 27.30 -1.34 -18.24
C ALA A 443 27.29 0.08 -17.64
N ALA A 444 28.26 0.92 -18.00
CA ALA A 444 28.33 2.32 -17.56
C ALA A 444 27.13 3.14 -18.06
N ALA A 445 26.71 2.94 -19.32
CA ALA A 445 25.52 3.57 -19.87
C ALA A 445 24.25 3.11 -19.13
N GLY A 446 24.13 1.81 -18.85
CA GLY A 446 23.05 1.27 -18.03
C GLY A 446 23.01 1.90 -16.63
N VAL A 447 24.14 1.98 -15.94
CA VAL A 447 24.25 2.62 -14.62
C VAL A 447 23.93 4.11 -14.69
N LEU A 448 24.41 4.82 -15.71
CA LEU A 448 24.12 6.25 -15.90
C LEU A 448 22.62 6.48 -16.06
N VAL A 449 21.98 5.73 -16.96
CA VAL A 449 20.57 5.90 -17.31
C VAL A 449 19.64 5.41 -16.21
N LEU A 450 19.93 4.26 -15.59
CA LEU A 450 19.01 3.62 -14.64
C LEU A 450 19.27 4.01 -13.18
N VAL A 451 20.46 4.52 -12.85
CA VAL A 451 20.81 4.89 -11.46
C VAL A 451 21.03 6.39 -11.34
N PHE A 452 21.98 6.96 -12.08
CA PHE A 452 22.38 8.35 -11.88
C PHE A 452 21.33 9.36 -12.35
N ILE A 453 20.66 9.12 -13.48
CA ILE A 453 19.60 10.01 -13.97
C ILE A 453 18.41 10.05 -12.97
N PRO A 454 17.78 8.93 -12.58
CA PRO A 454 16.70 8.95 -11.59
C PRO A 454 17.12 9.54 -10.25
N PHE A 455 18.36 9.28 -9.81
CA PHE A 455 18.92 9.89 -8.61
C PHE A 455 19.02 11.41 -8.72
N ALA A 456 19.52 11.94 -9.83
CA ALA A 456 19.62 13.37 -10.07
C ALA A 456 18.23 14.03 -10.17
N VAL A 457 17.27 13.37 -10.83
CA VAL A 457 15.87 13.81 -10.90
C VAL A 457 15.27 13.84 -9.50
N GLY A 458 15.40 12.79 -8.70
CA GLY A 458 14.91 12.75 -7.31
C GLY A 458 15.56 13.83 -6.44
N LEU A 459 16.88 14.03 -6.55
CA LEU A 459 17.56 15.12 -5.85
C LEU A 459 17.02 16.49 -6.27
N SER A 460 16.77 16.72 -7.56
CA SER A 460 16.18 17.96 -8.05
C SER A 460 14.76 18.15 -7.52
N LEU A 461 13.95 17.09 -7.51
CA LEU A 461 12.55 17.10 -7.05
C LEU A 461 12.44 17.48 -5.58
N SER A 462 13.45 17.17 -4.77
CA SER A 462 13.50 17.56 -3.35
C SER A 462 13.44 19.08 -3.12
N LEU A 463 13.75 19.87 -4.15
CA LEU A 463 13.69 21.34 -4.13
C LEU A 463 12.37 21.92 -4.63
N PHE A 464 11.42 21.06 -5.03
CA PHE A 464 10.11 21.45 -5.52
C PHE A 464 9.01 21.04 -4.54
N HIS A 465 7.88 21.73 -4.59
CA HIS A 465 6.63 21.33 -3.98
C HIS A 465 5.68 20.88 -5.08
N HIS A 466 4.97 19.78 -4.85
CA HIS A 466 3.97 19.25 -5.77
C HIS A 466 2.59 19.38 -5.12
N ASP A 467 1.67 20.05 -5.81
CA ASP A 467 0.26 20.14 -5.42
C ASP A 467 -0.61 20.18 -6.68
N ALA A 468 -1.70 19.40 -6.67
CA ALA A 468 -2.69 19.32 -7.75
C ALA A 468 -2.09 19.22 -9.19
N GLY A 469 -1.00 18.47 -9.37
CA GLY A 469 -0.35 18.26 -10.68
C GLY A 469 0.65 19.34 -11.09
N GLN A 470 0.89 20.36 -10.26
CA GLN A 470 1.84 21.44 -10.54
C GLN A 470 3.09 21.32 -9.66
N TYR A 471 4.26 21.62 -10.26
CA TYR A 471 5.54 21.68 -9.55
C TYR A 471 5.99 23.13 -9.36
N THR A 472 6.25 23.51 -8.13
CA THR A 472 6.72 24.85 -7.74
C THR A 472 8.09 24.75 -7.09
N PHE A 473 9.05 25.59 -7.47
CA PHE A 473 10.36 25.60 -6.82
C PHE A 473 10.29 26.26 -5.43
N VAL A 474 10.70 25.53 -4.38
CA VAL A 474 10.64 25.96 -2.98
C VAL A 474 12.01 25.92 -2.27
N GLY A 475 13.08 25.60 -3.01
CA GLY A 475 14.44 25.54 -2.47
C GLY A 475 14.56 24.52 -1.34
N LEU A 476 15.10 24.92 -0.18
CA LEU A 476 15.29 24.02 0.97
C LEU A 476 14.07 23.92 1.91
N ALA A 477 12.91 24.48 1.54
CA ALA A 477 11.75 24.52 2.43
C ALA A 477 11.35 23.11 2.92
N ASN A 478 11.31 22.12 2.02
CA ASN A 478 11.01 20.73 2.38
C ASN A 478 11.98 20.19 3.46
N PHE A 479 13.29 20.46 3.32
CA PHE A 479 14.29 20.02 4.29
C PHE A 479 14.12 20.72 5.64
N VAL A 480 13.85 22.03 5.63
CA VAL A 480 13.60 22.80 6.85
C VAL A 480 12.34 22.27 7.55
N ASP A 481 11.27 21.98 6.82
CA ASP A 481 10.04 21.49 7.41
C ASP A 481 10.20 20.10 8.01
N ILE A 482 11.02 19.23 7.40
CA ILE A 482 11.38 17.92 7.95
C ILE A 482 12.22 18.08 9.22
N LEU A 483 13.33 18.81 9.15
CA LEU A 483 14.32 18.90 10.22
C LEU A 483 13.84 19.78 11.39
N ALA A 484 13.04 20.81 11.13
CA ALA A 484 12.43 21.61 12.20
C ALA A 484 11.17 20.96 12.80
N SER A 485 10.77 19.78 12.29
CA SER A 485 9.55 19.07 12.73
C SER A 485 8.32 19.99 12.74
N ARG A 486 8.13 20.80 11.70
CA ARG A 486 7.03 21.78 11.65
C ARG A 486 5.68 21.04 11.54
N GLY A 487 4.80 21.30 12.50
CA GLY A 487 3.42 20.78 12.53
C GLY A 487 3.19 19.60 13.46
N TYR A 488 4.21 19.09 14.16
CA TYR A 488 4.09 17.97 15.11
C TYR A 488 5.22 17.97 16.15
N SER A 489 5.00 17.30 17.28
CA SER A 489 6.07 17.10 18.27
C SER A 489 7.16 16.16 17.74
N ILE A 490 8.40 16.33 18.20
CA ILE A 490 9.54 15.46 17.90
C ILE A 490 9.26 14.01 18.29
N SER A 491 8.40 13.79 19.29
CA SER A 491 8.01 12.47 19.81
C SER A 491 6.86 11.80 19.07
N GLU A 492 6.23 12.47 18.09
CA GLU A 492 5.13 11.88 17.34
C GLU A 492 5.62 10.99 16.20
N PRO A 493 4.89 9.92 15.82
CA PRO A 493 5.30 9.03 14.74
C PRO A 493 5.56 9.68 13.37
N LEU A 494 4.96 10.86 13.11
CA LEU A 494 5.16 11.66 11.91
C LEU A 494 6.49 12.44 11.91
N SER A 495 7.17 12.52 13.06
CA SER A 495 8.45 13.22 13.21
C SER A 495 9.59 12.44 12.58
N PHE A 496 10.39 13.13 11.76
CA PHE A 496 11.61 12.57 11.18
C PHE A 496 12.53 11.97 12.24
N TYR A 497 12.67 12.61 13.39
CA TYR A 497 13.56 12.14 14.46
C TYR A 497 13.02 10.90 15.16
N PHE A 498 11.70 10.83 15.37
CA PHE A 498 11.07 9.62 15.91
C PHE A 498 11.26 8.45 14.94
N THR A 499 10.91 8.64 13.67
CA THR A 499 11.07 7.62 12.63
C THR A 499 12.55 7.23 12.45
N LEU A 500 13.48 8.18 12.52
CA LEU A 500 14.92 7.91 12.48
C LEU A 500 15.35 7.05 13.67
N ALA A 501 14.91 7.37 14.89
CA ALA A 501 15.21 6.57 16.07
C ALA A 501 14.66 5.15 15.97
N VAL A 502 13.41 5.00 15.49
CA VAL A 502 12.80 3.68 15.21
C VAL A 502 13.58 2.95 14.12
N THR A 503 14.01 3.63 13.06
CA THR A 503 14.80 3.03 11.96
C THR A 503 16.18 2.57 12.45
N LEU A 504 16.83 3.34 13.31
CA LEU A 504 18.12 2.96 13.92
C LEU A 504 17.94 1.79 14.88
N LEU A 505 16.93 1.83 15.75
CA LEU A 505 16.60 0.71 16.63
C LEU A 505 16.29 -0.56 15.83
N TRP A 506 15.46 -0.43 14.79
CA TRP A 506 15.13 -1.48 13.82
C TRP A 506 16.38 -2.09 13.20
N ALA A 507 17.26 -1.27 12.63
CA ALA A 507 18.46 -1.72 11.95
C ALA A 507 19.41 -2.42 12.93
N VAL A 508 19.69 -1.82 14.09
CA VAL A 508 20.61 -2.38 15.09
C VAL A 508 20.09 -3.70 15.63
N VAL A 509 18.83 -3.76 16.08
CA VAL A 509 18.25 -4.98 16.66
C VAL A 509 18.27 -6.14 15.66
N ASN A 510 17.82 -5.89 14.43
CA ASN A 510 17.80 -6.93 13.40
C ASN A 510 19.21 -7.38 13.01
N VAL A 511 20.15 -6.47 12.77
CA VAL A 511 21.52 -6.83 12.37
C VAL A 511 22.21 -7.63 13.48
N VAL A 512 22.04 -7.24 14.74
CA VAL A 512 22.56 -8.00 15.88
C VAL A 512 21.95 -9.40 15.90
N LEU A 513 20.64 -9.54 15.75
CA LEU A 513 19.98 -10.85 15.70
C LEU A 513 20.43 -11.69 14.51
N HIS A 514 20.54 -11.12 13.31
CA HIS A 514 21.02 -11.82 12.11
C HIS A 514 22.42 -12.37 12.31
N VAL A 515 23.34 -11.56 12.85
CA VAL A 515 24.73 -11.94 13.08
C VAL A 515 24.82 -12.99 14.19
N CYS A 516 24.16 -12.78 15.33
CA CYS A 516 24.21 -13.71 16.45
C CYS A 516 23.63 -15.07 16.09
N ILE A 517 22.44 -15.10 15.47
CA ILE A 517 21.78 -16.35 15.05
C ILE A 517 22.57 -17.00 13.91
N GLY A 518 22.97 -16.21 12.91
CA GLY A 518 23.71 -16.72 11.76
C GLY A 518 25.06 -17.32 12.15
N LEU A 519 25.84 -16.62 12.97
CA LEU A 519 27.11 -17.12 13.48
C LEU A 519 26.92 -18.34 14.40
N GLY A 520 25.93 -18.30 15.29
CA GLY A 520 25.60 -19.44 16.16
C GLY A 520 25.27 -20.70 15.36
N LEU A 521 24.41 -20.59 14.36
CA LEU A 521 24.07 -21.69 13.46
C LEU A 521 25.26 -22.13 12.60
N ALA A 522 26.10 -21.21 12.13
CA ALA A 522 27.30 -21.55 11.38
C ALA A 522 28.31 -22.35 12.21
N LEU A 523 28.49 -22.00 13.48
CA LEU A 523 29.33 -22.76 14.42
C LEU A 523 28.75 -24.16 14.67
N LEU A 524 27.43 -24.29 14.84
CA LEU A 524 26.77 -25.59 14.99
C LEU A 524 26.91 -26.46 13.73
N LEU A 525 26.73 -25.88 12.54
CA LEU A 525 26.84 -26.58 11.26
C LEU A 525 28.28 -26.94 10.89
N ARG A 526 29.27 -26.31 11.52
CA ARG A 526 30.69 -26.66 11.37
C ARG A 526 31.04 -27.94 12.14
N ASP A 527 30.34 -28.23 13.24
CA ASP A 527 30.68 -29.35 14.13
C ASP A 527 30.67 -30.69 13.37
N PRO A 528 31.77 -31.46 13.37
CA PRO A 528 31.84 -32.76 12.70
C PRO A 528 30.87 -33.80 13.28
N LEU A 529 30.39 -33.63 14.52
CA LEU A 529 29.45 -34.54 15.17
C LEU A 529 28.01 -34.40 14.64
N LEU A 530 27.70 -33.29 13.96
CA LEU A 530 26.35 -33.03 13.46
C LEU A 530 26.06 -33.85 12.18
N LYS A 531 25.24 -34.90 12.33
CA LYS A 531 24.72 -35.68 11.19
C LYS A 531 23.76 -34.82 10.34
N LEU A 532 23.66 -35.11 9.04
CA LEU A 532 22.77 -34.43 8.09
C LEU A 532 23.00 -32.91 7.92
N ARG A 533 24.20 -32.40 8.21
CA ARG A 533 24.56 -30.97 8.06
C ARG A 533 24.19 -30.34 6.71
N GLY A 534 24.24 -31.12 5.62
CA GLY A 534 23.84 -30.65 4.29
C GLY A 534 22.34 -30.35 4.22
N MET A 535 21.50 -31.22 4.78
CA MET A 535 20.05 -31.02 4.85
C MET A 535 19.70 -29.80 5.71
N TYR A 536 20.31 -29.67 6.90
CA TYR A 536 20.10 -28.51 7.76
C TYR A 536 20.50 -27.20 7.07
N ARG A 537 21.64 -27.18 6.36
CA ARG A 537 22.08 -26.01 5.59
C ARG A 537 21.04 -25.62 4.54
N VAL A 538 20.50 -26.57 3.79
CA VAL A 538 19.47 -26.29 2.78
C VAL A 538 18.21 -25.73 3.43
N LEU A 539 17.69 -26.38 4.48
CA LEU A 539 16.48 -25.94 5.18
C LEU A 539 16.62 -24.55 5.80
N LEU A 540 17.78 -24.24 6.38
CA LEU A 540 18.05 -22.94 7.00
C LEU A 540 18.29 -21.81 5.99
N ILE A 541 18.56 -22.13 4.71
CA ILE A 541 18.68 -21.13 3.63
C ILE A 541 17.32 -20.77 3.02
N ILE A 542 16.32 -21.66 3.12
CA ILE A 542 14.97 -21.45 2.55
C ILE A 542 14.40 -20.06 2.85
N PRO A 543 14.48 -19.52 4.09
CA PRO A 543 13.92 -18.21 4.37
C PRO A 543 14.40 -17.10 3.43
N TRP A 544 15.68 -17.13 3.07
CA TRP A 544 16.30 -16.14 2.18
C TRP A 544 15.96 -16.38 0.70
N ALA A 545 15.57 -17.60 0.32
CA ALA A 545 15.17 -17.94 -1.04
C ALA A 545 13.72 -17.55 -1.36
N VAL A 546 12.86 -17.39 -0.35
CA VAL A 546 11.46 -17.01 -0.54
C VAL A 546 11.36 -15.50 -0.81
N PRO A 547 10.55 -15.06 -1.79
CA PRO A 547 10.34 -13.62 -2.02
C PRO A 547 9.79 -12.90 -0.78
N ASN A 548 10.45 -11.81 -0.37
CA ASN A 548 10.10 -11.05 0.83
C ASN A 548 8.62 -10.65 0.92
N TYR A 549 7.97 -10.37 -0.22
CA TYR A 549 6.55 -10.02 -0.28
C TYR A 549 5.65 -11.15 0.23
N ILE A 550 5.88 -12.37 -0.23
CA ILE A 550 5.11 -13.56 0.16
C ILE A 550 5.34 -13.84 1.64
N THR A 551 6.60 -13.80 2.09
CA THR A 551 6.94 -13.96 3.50
C THR A 551 6.21 -12.96 4.37
N ALA A 552 6.23 -11.67 4.01
CA ALA A 552 5.59 -10.63 4.81
C ALA A 552 4.09 -10.86 4.98
N LEU A 553 3.38 -11.22 3.90
CA LEU A 553 1.95 -11.52 3.98
C LEU A 553 1.65 -12.79 4.78
N MET A 554 2.47 -13.84 4.66
CA MET A 554 2.33 -15.05 5.48
C MET A 554 2.50 -14.72 6.96
N TRP A 555 3.56 -14.00 7.32
CA TRP A 555 3.81 -13.60 8.71
C TRP A 555 2.71 -12.69 9.26
N LYS A 556 2.20 -11.74 8.47
CA LYS A 556 1.03 -10.94 8.84
C LYS A 556 -0.15 -11.83 9.26
N GLY A 557 -0.45 -12.86 8.47
CA GLY A 557 -1.51 -13.83 8.78
C GLY A 557 -1.20 -14.63 10.06
N MET A 558 0.06 -15.03 10.26
CA MET A 558 0.49 -15.76 11.47
C MET A 558 0.35 -14.93 12.75
N PHE A 559 0.44 -13.60 12.67
CA PHE A 559 0.24 -12.67 13.77
C PHE A 559 -1.23 -12.28 14.00
N HIS A 560 -2.19 -12.79 13.24
CA HIS A 560 -3.60 -12.48 13.45
C HIS A 560 -4.06 -12.93 14.84
N ARG A 561 -4.83 -12.09 15.57
CA ARG A 561 -5.25 -12.41 16.95
C ARG A 561 -6.02 -13.74 17.05
N GLN A 562 -7.06 -13.92 16.22
CA GLN A 562 -7.99 -15.05 16.34
C GLN A 562 -7.50 -16.36 15.72
N PHE A 563 -6.88 -16.34 14.54
CA PHE A 563 -6.52 -17.55 13.78
C PHE A 563 -5.04 -17.64 13.41
N GLY A 564 -4.21 -16.71 13.91
CA GLY A 564 -2.79 -16.70 13.62
C GLY A 564 -2.08 -17.86 14.30
N ALA A 565 -1.22 -18.56 13.56
CA ALA A 565 -0.45 -19.71 14.06
C ALA A 565 0.36 -19.37 15.32
N ILE A 566 0.88 -18.13 15.43
CA ILE A 566 1.69 -17.71 16.58
C ILE A 566 0.82 -17.62 17.83
N ASN A 567 -0.37 -17.03 17.73
CA ASN A 567 -1.33 -17.01 18.84
C ASN A 567 -1.87 -18.39 19.17
N GLY A 568 -2.01 -19.27 18.17
CA GLY A 568 -2.31 -20.69 18.38
C GLY A 568 -1.27 -21.37 19.27
N LEU A 569 0.03 -21.15 18.99
CA LEU A 569 1.12 -21.66 19.83
C LEU A 569 1.11 -21.06 21.24
N LEU A 570 0.86 -19.76 21.39
CA LEU A 570 0.73 -19.12 22.70
C LEU A 570 -0.40 -19.75 23.52
N THR A 571 -1.56 -19.97 22.89
CA THR A 571 -2.73 -20.59 23.53
C THR A 571 -2.45 -22.04 23.93
N LEU A 572 -1.72 -22.80 23.11
CA LEU A 572 -1.28 -24.17 23.45
C LEU A 572 -0.35 -24.19 24.67
N LEU A 573 0.41 -23.13 24.89
CA LEU A 573 1.27 -22.95 26.07
C LEU A 573 0.53 -22.34 27.28
N GLY A 574 -0.79 -22.13 27.17
CA GLY A 574 -1.63 -21.54 28.22
C GLY A 574 -1.55 -20.02 28.33
N LEU A 575 -0.99 -19.33 27.33
CA LEU A 575 -0.89 -17.87 27.28
C LEU A 575 -2.08 -17.26 26.51
N GLU A 576 -2.47 -16.04 26.89
CA GLU A 576 -3.54 -15.33 26.19
C GLU A 576 -3.11 -14.89 24.78
N PRO A 577 -4.03 -14.92 23.79
CA PRO A 577 -3.77 -14.39 22.46
C PRO A 577 -3.37 -12.91 22.48
N VAL A 578 -2.30 -12.59 21.77
CA VAL A 578 -1.73 -11.24 21.69
C VAL A 578 -2.29 -10.53 20.45
N SER A 579 -2.69 -9.27 20.66
CA SER A 579 -3.00 -8.34 19.56
C SER A 579 -1.73 -7.63 19.12
N TRP A 580 -1.03 -8.25 18.18
CA TRP A 580 0.33 -7.86 17.81
C TRP A 580 0.44 -6.41 17.35
N PHE A 581 -0.58 -5.86 16.70
CA PHE A 581 -0.53 -4.53 16.08
C PHE A 581 -1.16 -3.41 16.94
N THR A 582 -1.46 -3.66 18.21
CA THR A 582 -2.07 -2.64 19.10
C THR A 582 -1.05 -1.80 19.87
N ARG A 583 0.16 -2.32 20.10
CA ARG A 583 1.22 -1.66 20.87
C ARG A 583 2.51 -1.61 20.07
N PHE A 584 3.29 -0.55 20.25
CA PHE A 584 4.59 -0.39 19.59
C PHE A 584 5.49 -1.61 19.83
N SER A 585 5.61 -2.09 21.07
CA SER A 585 6.50 -3.20 21.42
C SER A 585 6.14 -4.50 20.70
N THR A 586 4.86 -4.87 20.66
CA THR A 586 4.41 -6.10 20.00
C THR A 586 4.49 -5.99 18.48
N ALA A 587 4.15 -4.83 17.91
CA ALA A 587 4.20 -4.61 16.47
C ALA A 587 5.65 -4.57 15.97
N PHE A 588 6.52 -3.89 16.71
CA PHE A 588 7.96 -3.86 16.47
C PHE A 588 8.57 -5.26 16.59
N ALA A 589 8.20 -6.02 17.64
CA ALA A 589 8.66 -7.41 17.80
C ALA A 589 8.19 -8.31 16.66
N ALA A 590 6.95 -8.17 16.20
CA ALA A 590 6.43 -8.90 15.05
C ALA A 590 7.28 -8.62 13.78
N ASN A 591 7.53 -7.35 13.48
CA ASN A 591 8.37 -6.95 12.36
C ASN A 591 9.81 -7.51 12.52
N VAL A 592 10.40 -7.40 13.71
CA VAL A 592 11.78 -7.87 13.99
C VAL A 592 11.86 -9.37 13.83
N ALA A 593 10.88 -10.14 14.33
CA ALA A 593 10.85 -11.59 14.19
C ALA A 593 10.79 -12.00 12.71
N THR A 594 9.91 -11.37 11.92
CA THR A 594 9.80 -11.63 10.48
C THR A 594 11.09 -11.32 9.73
N ASN A 595 11.70 -10.15 9.97
CA ASN A 595 12.92 -9.78 9.27
C ASN A 595 14.14 -10.58 9.78
N THR A 596 14.15 -10.99 11.04
CA THR A 596 15.17 -11.89 11.59
C THR A 596 15.17 -13.23 10.84
N TRP A 597 13.99 -13.82 10.64
CA TRP A 597 13.82 -15.06 9.88
C TRP A 597 14.37 -14.95 8.45
N LEU A 598 14.15 -13.81 7.78
CA LEU A 598 14.68 -13.55 6.43
C LEU A 598 16.19 -13.31 6.38
N GLY A 599 16.76 -12.65 7.38
CA GLY A 599 18.11 -12.11 7.30
C GLY A 599 19.22 -12.97 7.92
N PHE A 600 18.93 -13.80 8.93
CA PHE A 600 19.95 -14.67 9.54
C PHE A 600 20.64 -15.64 8.54
N PRO A 601 19.98 -16.19 7.50
CA PRO A 601 20.62 -17.17 6.62
C PRO A 601 21.79 -16.58 5.84
N PHE A 602 21.71 -15.32 5.45
CA PHE A 602 22.82 -14.63 4.78
C PHE A 602 24.06 -14.57 5.68
N MET A 603 23.89 -14.15 6.94
CA MET A 603 24.99 -14.11 7.91
C MET A 603 25.54 -15.50 8.21
N MET A 604 24.67 -16.51 8.28
CA MET A 604 25.07 -17.91 8.47
C MET A 604 25.95 -18.40 7.31
N VAL A 605 25.56 -18.15 6.06
CA VAL A 605 26.31 -18.60 4.88
C VAL A 605 27.67 -17.91 4.80
N VAL A 606 27.73 -16.60 5.04
CA VAL A 606 29.01 -15.86 5.08
C VAL A 606 29.92 -16.38 6.19
N ALA A 607 29.39 -16.53 7.41
CA ALA A 607 30.14 -17.05 8.54
C ALA A 607 30.65 -18.46 8.26
N LEU A 608 29.82 -19.34 7.68
CA LEU A 608 30.19 -20.71 7.37
C LEU A 608 31.29 -20.79 6.30
N GLY A 609 31.21 -19.97 5.26
CA GLY A 609 32.26 -19.87 4.24
C GLY A 609 33.59 -19.37 4.82
N ALA A 610 33.54 -18.35 5.67
CA ALA A 610 34.73 -17.81 6.33
C ALA A 610 35.31 -18.76 7.38
N LEU A 611 34.47 -19.53 8.10
CA LEU A 611 34.92 -20.56 9.03
C LEU A 611 35.71 -21.67 8.33
N GLN A 612 35.38 -21.97 7.06
CA GLN A 612 36.07 -23.00 6.28
C GLN A 612 37.48 -22.58 5.83
N SER A 613 37.78 -21.28 5.78
CA SER A 613 39.12 -20.80 5.42
C SER A 613 40.08 -20.72 6.61
N ILE A 614 39.61 -20.94 7.84
CA ILE A 614 40.47 -20.89 9.03
C ILE A 614 41.27 -22.21 9.13
N PRO A 615 42.62 -22.17 9.12
CA PRO A 615 43.44 -23.38 9.25
C PRO A 615 43.15 -24.14 10.54
N GLN A 616 43.04 -25.47 10.44
CA GLN A 616 42.73 -26.33 11.59
C GLN A 616 43.88 -26.38 12.61
N GLU A 617 45.12 -26.24 12.13
CA GLU A 617 46.35 -26.23 12.93
C GLU A 617 46.34 -25.18 14.06
N LEU A 618 45.69 -24.03 13.83
CA LEU A 618 45.55 -22.99 14.86
C LEU A 618 44.73 -23.47 16.07
N TYR A 619 43.71 -24.31 15.84
CA TYR A 619 42.89 -24.87 16.90
C TYR A 619 43.60 -26.00 17.63
N GLU A 620 44.32 -26.85 16.90
CA GLU A 620 45.12 -27.95 17.47
C GLU A 620 46.26 -27.40 18.35
N ALA A 621 46.98 -26.38 17.89
CA ALA A 621 48.00 -25.70 18.69
C ALA A 621 47.41 -25.11 19.99
N ALA A 622 46.24 -24.45 19.89
CA ALA A 622 45.58 -23.88 21.06
C ALA A 622 45.07 -24.96 22.03
N GLU A 623 44.65 -26.13 21.55
CA GLU A 623 44.25 -27.26 22.40
C GLU A 623 45.44 -27.86 23.15
N VAL A 624 46.60 -27.97 22.49
CA VAL A 624 47.86 -28.38 23.13
C VAL A 624 48.27 -27.39 24.23
N ASP A 625 48.05 -26.09 24.03
CA ASP A 625 48.27 -25.03 25.03
C ASP A 625 47.18 -24.98 26.12
N GLY A 626 46.22 -25.91 26.13
CA GLY A 626 45.15 -25.98 27.13
C GLY A 626 44.10 -24.87 27.00
N ALA A 627 44.01 -24.20 25.85
CA ALA A 627 43.05 -23.13 25.64
C ALA A 627 41.61 -23.67 25.56
N SER A 628 40.72 -23.13 26.40
CA SER A 628 39.29 -23.47 26.35
C SER A 628 38.63 -23.09 25.02
N ARG A 629 37.51 -23.74 24.66
CA ARG A 629 36.71 -23.39 23.46
C ARG A 629 36.29 -21.92 23.41
N TRP A 630 36.02 -21.31 24.56
CA TRP A 630 35.71 -19.88 24.64
C TRP A 630 36.94 -19.01 24.32
N THR A 631 38.11 -19.41 24.81
CA THR A 631 39.39 -18.75 24.48
C THR A 631 39.68 -18.87 22.99
N GLN A 632 39.54 -20.08 22.42
CA GLN A 632 39.70 -20.31 20.98
C GLN A 632 38.72 -19.48 20.16
N PHE A 633 37.43 -19.42 20.54
CA PHE A 633 36.45 -18.58 19.86
C PHE A 633 36.84 -17.10 19.87
N ARG A 634 37.16 -16.54 21.05
CA ARG A 634 37.45 -15.11 21.19
C ARG A 634 38.80 -14.70 20.59
N ARG A 635 39.82 -15.56 20.63
CA ARG A 635 41.19 -15.24 20.20
C ARG A 635 41.56 -15.73 18.80
N ILE A 636 40.88 -16.74 18.28
CA ILE A 636 41.16 -17.33 16.96
C ILE A 636 39.97 -17.12 16.03
N THR A 637 38.81 -17.67 16.38
CA THR A 637 37.66 -17.71 15.46
C THR A 637 37.11 -16.32 15.16
N LEU A 638 36.77 -15.54 16.19
CA LEU A 638 36.13 -14.23 16.02
C LEU A 638 37.05 -13.25 15.27
N PRO A 639 38.36 -13.10 15.61
CA PRO A 639 39.26 -12.22 14.86
C PRO A 639 39.42 -12.62 13.40
N LEU A 640 39.55 -13.91 13.10
CA LEU A 640 39.71 -14.39 11.72
C LEU A 640 38.40 -14.36 10.91
N LEU A 641 37.25 -14.30 11.58
CA LEU A 641 35.95 -14.09 10.92
C LEU A 641 35.67 -12.63 10.59
N LYS A 642 36.19 -11.67 11.37
CA LYS A 642 35.91 -10.23 11.18
C LYS A 642 36.09 -9.74 9.74
N PRO A 643 37.19 -10.08 9.01
CA PRO A 643 37.40 -9.55 7.66
C PRO A 643 36.31 -9.96 6.66
N ALA A 644 35.70 -11.13 6.84
CA ALA A 644 34.58 -11.59 6.02
C ALA A 644 33.23 -11.10 6.55
N MET A 645 33.05 -11.07 7.87
CA MET A 645 31.79 -10.70 8.50
C MET A 645 31.52 -9.20 8.46
N LEU A 646 32.51 -8.33 8.65
CA LEU A 646 32.27 -6.88 8.73
C LEU A 646 31.68 -6.30 7.43
N PRO A 647 32.20 -6.63 6.22
CA PRO A 647 31.55 -6.23 4.98
C PRO A 647 30.11 -6.74 4.86
N ALA A 648 29.85 -7.98 5.29
CA ALA A 648 28.51 -8.56 5.29
C ALA A 648 27.57 -7.84 6.28
N VAL A 649 28.06 -7.46 7.47
CA VAL A 649 27.33 -6.65 8.45
C VAL A 649 26.99 -5.28 7.90
N VAL A 650 27.93 -4.61 7.22
CA VAL A 650 27.67 -3.33 6.56
C VAL A 650 26.57 -3.46 5.51
N LEU A 651 26.70 -4.44 4.62
CA LEU A 651 25.72 -4.68 3.57
C LEU A 651 24.34 -5.03 4.16
N GLY A 652 24.30 -5.94 5.14
CA GLY A 652 23.09 -6.32 5.85
C GLY A 652 22.43 -5.17 6.61
N SER A 653 23.23 -4.24 7.15
CA SER A 653 22.72 -3.02 7.79
C SER A 653 22.04 -2.09 6.77
N VAL A 654 22.65 -1.88 5.59
CA VAL A 654 22.05 -1.06 4.53
C VAL A 654 20.76 -1.69 4.01
N TRP A 655 20.73 -3.00 3.80
CA TRP A 655 19.50 -3.71 3.42
C TRP A 655 18.41 -3.59 4.48
N THR A 656 18.75 -3.84 5.75
CA THR A 656 17.79 -3.79 6.86
C THR A 656 17.25 -2.39 7.09
N PHE A 657 18.08 -1.36 7.00
CA PHE A 657 17.67 0.04 7.11
C PHE A 657 16.60 0.42 6.07
N ASN A 658 16.67 -0.19 4.89
CA ASN A 658 15.74 0.06 3.79
C ASN A 658 14.66 -1.02 3.64
N MET A 659 14.40 -1.83 4.69
CA MET A 659 13.50 -2.98 4.61
C MET A 659 12.01 -2.62 4.60
N PHE A 660 11.58 -1.94 3.55
CA PHE A 660 10.21 -1.43 3.35
C PHE A 660 9.13 -2.52 3.47
N ASN A 661 9.34 -3.65 2.78
CA ASN A 661 8.30 -4.68 2.61
C ASN A 661 7.78 -5.22 3.94
N ILE A 662 8.65 -5.44 4.93
CA ILE A 662 8.24 -5.99 6.23
C ILE A 662 7.38 -4.98 6.98
N ILE A 663 7.85 -3.74 7.09
CA ILE A 663 7.13 -2.69 7.81
C ILE A 663 5.76 -2.44 7.17
N TYR A 664 5.73 -2.27 5.85
CA TYR A 664 4.52 -1.93 5.11
C TYR A 664 3.50 -3.07 5.06
N LEU A 665 3.92 -4.32 4.87
CA LEU A 665 3.01 -5.44 4.68
C LEU A 665 2.61 -6.14 5.98
N VAL A 666 3.54 -6.28 6.95
CA VAL A 666 3.27 -6.95 8.23
C VAL A 666 2.51 -6.02 9.16
N SER A 667 3.20 -4.99 9.69
CA SER A 667 2.57 -4.04 10.64
C SER A 667 1.70 -2.98 9.97
N GLY A 668 2.00 -2.59 8.73
CA GLY A 668 1.38 -1.42 8.11
C GLY A 668 1.65 -0.11 8.87
N GLY A 669 2.72 -0.05 9.66
CA GLY A 669 3.06 1.10 10.52
C GLY A 669 2.34 1.13 11.88
N GLU A 670 1.55 0.12 12.22
CA GLU A 670 0.76 0.12 13.46
C GLU A 670 1.61 0.02 14.75
N PRO A 671 1.16 0.61 15.87
CA PRO A 671 -0.04 1.44 16.00
C PRO A 671 0.21 2.87 15.49
N GLY A 672 -0.67 3.37 14.61
CA GLY A 672 -0.76 4.78 14.25
C GLY A 672 0.51 5.43 13.65
N GLY A 673 1.34 4.66 12.94
CA GLY A 673 2.62 5.08 12.36
C GLY A 673 3.85 4.75 13.21
N GLY A 674 3.66 4.22 14.42
CA GLY A 674 4.73 4.05 15.42
C GLY A 674 5.87 3.13 14.99
N THR A 675 5.63 2.18 14.08
CA THR A 675 6.67 1.25 13.58
C THR A 675 7.17 1.59 12.19
N ASP A 676 6.74 2.71 11.61
CA ASP A 676 7.26 3.13 10.30
C ASP A 676 8.78 3.42 10.39
N ILE A 677 9.48 3.10 9.30
CA ILE A 677 10.88 3.44 9.08
C ILE A 677 10.96 4.56 8.06
N LEU A 678 12.12 5.23 7.95
CA LEU A 678 12.25 6.41 7.09
C LEU A 678 11.83 6.15 5.63
N VAL A 679 12.13 4.95 5.10
CA VAL A 679 11.75 4.57 3.74
C VAL A 679 10.24 4.36 3.60
N SER A 680 9.56 3.76 4.60
CA SER A 680 8.10 3.61 4.55
C SER A 680 7.39 4.95 4.70
N GLU A 681 7.92 5.85 5.54
CA GLU A 681 7.44 7.23 5.62
C GLU A 681 7.60 7.99 4.29
N ALA A 682 8.76 7.91 3.64
CA ALA A 682 8.99 8.54 2.34
C ALA A 682 7.97 8.04 1.28
N PHE A 683 7.70 6.74 1.26
CA PHE A 683 6.67 6.15 0.40
C PHE A 683 5.27 6.70 0.69
N ARG A 684 4.89 6.82 1.97
CA ARG A 684 3.57 7.37 2.35
C ARG A 684 3.42 8.82 1.95
N TRP A 685 4.46 9.65 2.13
CA TRP A 685 4.46 11.02 1.64
C TRP A 685 4.28 11.09 0.12
N ALA A 686 4.96 10.21 -0.62
CA ALA A 686 4.86 10.17 -2.07
C ALA A 686 3.50 9.69 -2.59
N PHE A 687 2.84 8.72 -1.93
CA PHE A 687 1.72 8.01 -2.56
C PHE A 687 0.43 7.95 -1.74
N GLN A 688 0.48 8.23 -0.43
CA GLN A 688 -0.68 8.13 0.46
C GLN A 688 -1.10 9.46 1.09
N ARG A 689 -0.26 10.49 1.02
CA ARG A 689 -0.47 11.80 1.67
C ARG A 689 -0.51 12.92 0.63
N ASN A 690 -1.43 12.81 -0.33
CA ASN A 690 -1.64 13.75 -1.45
C ASN A 690 -0.44 13.96 -2.35
N GLU A 691 0.27 12.88 -2.71
CA GLU A 691 1.27 12.95 -3.79
C GLU A 691 2.35 14.01 -3.54
N GLN A 692 2.81 14.17 -2.29
CA GLN A 692 3.82 15.17 -1.90
C GLN A 692 5.23 14.72 -2.33
N TYR A 693 5.44 14.60 -3.64
CA TYR A 693 6.64 14.02 -4.24
C TYR A 693 7.92 14.75 -3.85
N GLY A 694 7.88 16.09 -3.81
CA GLY A 694 9.05 16.88 -3.41
C GLY A 694 9.44 16.69 -1.94
N PHE A 695 8.45 16.57 -1.06
CA PHE A 695 8.67 16.28 0.35
C PHE A 695 9.23 14.86 0.55
N ALA A 696 8.67 13.87 -0.15
CA ALA A 696 9.17 12.50 -0.14
C ALA A 696 10.60 12.39 -0.72
N ALA A 697 10.90 13.16 -1.76
CA ALA A 697 12.24 13.25 -2.34
C ALA A 697 13.24 13.86 -1.35
N ALA A 698 12.87 14.89 -0.59
CA ALA A 698 13.70 15.44 0.48
C ALA A 698 13.96 14.40 1.59
N TYR A 699 12.94 13.63 2.01
CA TYR A 699 13.11 12.47 2.90
C TYR A 699 14.13 11.46 2.34
N SER A 700 14.03 11.13 1.05
CA SER A 700 14.94 10.19 0.38
C SER A 700 16.38 10.69 0.34
N VAL A 701 16.59 12.00 0.14
CA VAL A 701 17.92 12.63 0.20
C VAL A 701 18.48 12.56 1.63
N LEU A 702 17.67 12.81 2.66
CA LEU A 702 18.10 12.69 4.06
C LEU A 702 18.48 11.24 4.41
N ILE A 703 17.70 10.26 3.96
CA ILE A 703 18.04 8.83 4.09
C ILE A 703 19.39 8.53 3.45
N PHE A 704 19.61 9.01 2.23
CA PHE A 704 20.89 8.85 1.54
C PHE A 704 22.05 9.45 2.36
N LEU A 705 21.89 10.65 2.90
CA LEU A 705 22.92 11.30 3.73
C LEU A 705 23.23 10.50 5.01
N VAL A 706 22.22 9.95 5.67
CA VAL A 706 22.39 9.07 6.84
C VAL A 706 23.18 7.81 6.47
N LEU A 707 22.81 7.13 5.38
CA LEU A 707 23.48 5.92 4.91
C LEU A 707 24.90 6.17 4.40
N LEU A 708 25.12 7.33 3.76
CA LEU A 708 26.45 7.77 3.35
C LEU A 708 27.35 8.01 4.57
N GLY A 709 26.81 8.67 5.60
CA GLY A 709 27.48 8.87 6.88
C GLY A 709 27.85 7.53 7.55
N TRP A 710 26.91 6.60 7.60
CA TRP A 710 27.13 5.24 8.11
C TRP A 710 28.22 4.49 7.33
N SER A 711 28.15 4.50 6.00
CA SER A 711 29.13 3.82 5.13
C SER A 711 30.53 4.42 5.28
N ALA A 712 30.64 5.75 5.37
CA ALA A 712 31.90 6.45 5.59
C ALA A 712 32.50 6.13 6.97
N PHE A 713 31.66 6.08 8.01
CA PHE A 713 32.05 5.69 9.36
C PHE A 713 32.61 4.27 9.40
N THR A 714 31.89 3.29 8.84
CA THR A 714 32.34 1.89 8.89
C THR A 714 33.57 1.64 8.04
N LYS A 715 33.74 2.35 6.91
CA LYS A 715 34.98 2.28 6.12
C LYS A 715 36.20 2.78 6.89
N ARG A 716 36.04 3.80 7.75
CA ARG A 716 37.14 4.28 8.61
C ARG A 716 37.50 3.25 9.68
N LEU A 717 36.50 2.60 10.28
CA LEU A 717 36.72 1.50 11.22
C LEU A 717 37.52 0.35 10.59
N LEU A 718 37.12 -0.09 9.39
CA LEU A 718 37.80 -1.19 8.68
C LEU A 718 39.27 -0.89 8.37
N ARG A 719 39.58 0.32 7.91
CA ARG A 719 40.98 0.73 7.62
C ARG A 719 41.87 0.76 8.87
N THR A 720 41.28 1.04 10.03
CA THR A 720 42.03 1.08 11.30
C THR A 720 42.37 -0.32 11.77
N GLU A 721 41.52 -1.32 11.48
CA GLU A 721 41.83 -2.74 11.76
C GLU A 721 42.83 -3.35 10.76
N GLU A 722 42.86 -2.92 9.48
CA GLU A 722 43.88 -3.40 8.51
C GLU A 722 45.29 -2.86 8.79
N SER A 723 45.41 -1.80 9.59
CA SER A 723 46.68 -1.14 9.93
C SER A 723 47.21 -1.49 11.32
N ALA A 724 46.47 -2.28 12.11
CA ALA A 724 46.82 -2.76 13.43
C ALA A 724 47.00 -4.29 13.41
#